data_AF-A0A1F7JSI9-F1
#
_entry.id   AF-A0A1F7JSI9-F1
#
_cell.length_a   1.000
_cell.length_b   1.000
_cell.length_c   1.000
_cell.angle_alpha   90.00
_cell.angle_beta   90.00
_cell.angle_gamma   90.00
#
_symmetry.space_group_name_H-M   'P 1'
#
loop_
_entity.id
_entity.type
_entity.pdbx_description
1 polymer ?
#
loop_
_entity_poly.entity_id
_entity_poly.type
_entity_poly.pdbx_seq_one_letter_code
_entity_poly.pdbx_strand_id
1 'polypeptide(L)'
;MAQIDEIKKQRLKKLEEIRQKGWQPYASSFAKELPVKEAREREGKIVTTAGKVVSLREHGNIIFGDLKDESGKIQLFFKKDTLGDGAYHDLRLIDIGDILGVCGEVAKTTAGEISIIPSSYTLLTKSILPPPHEWYGLKDIETRYRKRYLDLLVNEDEKQVFFTRSRVITLLRSYLDQYGFLEVETPVLQPIYGGAYAKPFVTHYNVLDTDFYLRIAVELYLKRLIVGGYEKIYELGKNFRNEGFSRAHNPEFTMLEFYWAYADYEKLMTFTEEMLTSVIQVVKGSLKVTFENIEYDFTAPWPRRTYRELFKEYMQLDINETNSEEALQKIIADRALLENPVVGYGQALDELYKKYVRPHLAGPLFVTEYPLEIKALAKAHEEDPTKAAGFQLVINGVEMVNAYNELNDPQEQRARWIEEMKLAERGGEDYQILDEDYIEALSYGMPPTAGWGMGIDRFIAFLTDKHTIKDVILFPTLRPEGQTTLSQAHQPAVSLTLTREKALEIIQTHLTSPNLINHSKAVEAAMRALAQRLGGNQELWGLAGILHDADWDETSDNPQQHTERTRAWIKEAGEMNQELVNCILSHNHTHNGFRGPQTLMEWALYTCDELTGFIVAVALVKPDKKLSSVDIKSVIKRFPEKAFAKPVDREQIKLCEEKLNIPLEEFAGITLKAMQGIAEEIGL
;
A
#
# COMPACT_ATOMS: atom_id res chain seq x y z
N MET A 1 -25.07 7.91 -8.56
CA MET A 1 -24.56 9.00 -9.45
C MET A 1 -25.66 9.96 -9.86
N ALA A 2 -26.76 9.52 -10.48
CA ALA A 2 -27.86 10.40 -10.94
C ALA A 2 -28.38 11.43 -9.92
N GLN A 3 -28.50 11.07 -8.64
CA GLN A 3 -28.95 11.99 -7.58
C GLN A 3 -27.90 13.08 -7.24
N ILE A 4 -26.61 12.74 -7.26
CA ILE A 4 -25.52 13.71 -6.99
C ILE A 4 -25.43 14.73 -8.13
N ASP A 5 -25.57 14.25 -9.37
CA ASP A 5 -25.54 15.12 -10.55
C ASP A 5 -26.71 16.10 -10.57
N GLU A 6 -27.89 15.67 -10.14
CA GLU A 6 -29.06 16.55 -10.02
C GLU A 6 -28.86 17.61 -8.93
N ILE A 7 -28.36 17.21 -7.75
CA ILE A 7 -28.02 18.17 -6.67
C ILE A 7 -26.95 19.16 -7.15
N LYS A 8 -25.94 18.70 -7.88
CA LYS A 8 -24.89 19.55 -8.46
C LYS A 8 -25.49 20.58 -9.41
N LYS A 9 -26.40 20.17 -10.31
CA LYS A 9 -27.11 21.10 -11.21
C LYS A 9 -27.90 22.16 -10.44
N GLN A 10 -28.61 21.78 -9.39
CA GLN A 10 -29.36 22.72 -8.54
C GLN A 10 -28.42 23.72 -7.84
N ARG A 11 -27.31 23.25 -7.27
CA ARG A 11 -26.31 24.11 -6.61
C ARG A 11 -25.63 25.06 -7.59
N LEU A 12 -25.39 24.64 -8.83
CA LEU A 12 -24.87 25.50 -9.90
C LEU A 12 -25.86 26.60 -10.30
N LYS A 13 -27.16 26.31 -10.34
CA LYS A 13 -28.20 27.34 -10.54
C LYS A 13 -28.21 28.37 -9.42
N LYS A 14 -28.15 27.92 -8.15
CA LYS A 14 -28.04 28.83 -7.00
C LYS A 14 -26.78 29.68 -7.05
N LEU A 15 -25.64 29.09 -7.44
CA LEU A 15 -24.37 29.81 -7.60
C LEU A 15 -24.49 30.95 -8.62
N GLU A 16 -25.19 30.73 -9.73
CA GLU A 16 -25.43 31.78 -10.72
C GLU A 16 -26.32 32.89 -10.17
N GLU A 17 -27.39 32.54 -9.44
CA GLU A 17 -28.24 33.53 -8.77
C GLU A 17 -27.48 34.37 -7.73
N ILE A 18 -26.59 33.74 -6.95
CA ILE A 18 -25.70 34.40 -5.99
C ILE A 18 -24.80 35.44 -6.71
N ARG A 19 -24.25 35.09 -7.88
CA ARG A 19 -23.43 36.00 -8.69
C ARG A 19 -24.24 37.18 -9.22
N GLN A 20 -25.46 36.92 -9.70
CA GLN A 20 -26.35 37.97 -10.21
C GLN A 20 -26.76 38.98 -9.13
N LYS A 21 -26.84 38.54 -7.86
CA LYS A 21 -27.03 39.40 -6.70
C LYS A 21 -25.78 40.19 -6.29
N GLY A 22 -24.64 40.00 -6.96
CA GLY A 22 -23.38 40.68 -6.67
C GLY A 22 -22.64 40.13 -5.44
N TRP A 23 -23.06 38.98 -4.90
CA TRP A 23 -22.34 38.34 -3.80
C TRP A 23 -21.06 37.70 -4.32
N GLN A 24 -20.02 37.63 -3.48
CA GLN A 24 -18.81 36.87 -3.75
C GLN A 24 -18.96 35.44 -3.21
N PRO A 25 -19.29 34.43 -4.05
CA PRO A 25 -19.51 33.04 -3.58
C PRO A 25 -18.26 32.33 -3.08
N TYR A 26 -17.08 32.90 -3.34
CA TYR A 26 -15.76 32.38 -2.96
C TYR A 26 -14.93 33.56 -2.41
N ALA A 27 -15.16 33.89 -1.15
CA ALA A 27 -14.51 35.01 -0.47
C ALA A 27 -13.00 34.75 -0.29
N SER A 28 -12.19 35.79 -0.53
CA SER A 28 -10.73 35.72 -0.30
C SER A 28 -10.36 35.79 1.18
N SER A 29 -11.19 36.42 2.02
CA SER A 29 -10.93 36.62 3.44
C SER A 29 -12.23 36.80 4.24
N PHE A 30 -12.18 36.45 5.52
CA PHE A 30 -13.21 36.77 6.51
C PHE A 30 -12.55 36.96 7.88
N ALA A 31 -12.92 38.03 8.60
CA ALA A 31 -12.40 38.31 9.92
C ALA A 31 -13.12 37.45 10.97
N LYS A 32 -12.68 36.18 11.09
CA LYS A 32 -13.15 35.28 12.16
C LYS A 32 -12.52 35.71 13.48
N GLU A 33 -13.32 36.17 14.43
CA GLU A 33 -12.84 36.63 15.75
C GLU A 33 -12.65 35.48 16.74
N LEU A 34 -13.55 34.50 16.72
CA LEU A 34 -13.53 33.37 17.66
C LEU A 34 -13.70 32.03 16.95
N PRO A 35 -13.01 30.96 17.39
CA PRO A 35 -13.39 29.59 17.11
C PRO A 35 -14.82 29.29 17.59
N VAL A 36 -15.51 28.37 16.94
CA VAL A 36 -16.91 28.01 17.28
C VAL A 36 -17.05 27.56 18.74
N LYS A 37 -16.10 26.78 19.26
CA LYS A 37 -16.10 26.34 20.66
C LYS A 37 -16.08 27.52 21.63
N GLU A 38 -15.21 28.49 21.40
CA GLU A 38 -15.11 29.69 22.23
C GLU A 38 -16.33 30.60 22.07
N ALA A 39 -16.86 30.74 20.85
CA ALA A 39 -18.09 31.49 20.60
C ALA A 39 -19.28 30.92 21.40
N ARG A 40 -19.36 29.59 21.55
CA ARG A 40 -20.40 28.91 22.35
C ARG A 40 -20.35 29.29 23.84
N GLU A 41 -19.19 29.72 24.34
CA GLU A 41 -18.98 30.09 25.75
C GLU A 41 -19.28 31.59 26.02
N ARG A 42 -19.80 32.34 25.03
CA ARG A 42 -20.01 33.80 25.12
C ARG A 42 -21.49 34.20 25.20
N GLU A 43 -22.29 33.51 26.02
CA GLU A 43 -23.72 33.80 26.21
C GLU A 43 -23.97 35.29 26.55
N GLY A 44 -24.95 35.89 25.87
CA GLY A 44 -25.31 37.32 25.97
C GLY A 44 -24.35 38.28 25.27
N LYS A 45 -23.41 37.79 24.45
CA LYS A 45 -22.47 38.62 23.68
C LYS A 45 -22.67 38.44 22.19
N ILE A 46 -22.33 39.49 21.44
CA ILE A 46 -22.19 39.43 19.99
C ILE A 46 -20.84 38.79 19.66
N VAL A 47 -20.85 37.83 18.75
CA VAL A 47 -19.65 37.12 18.30
C VAL A 47 -19.60 37.06 16.77
N THR A 48 -18.40 37.10 16.22
CA THR A 48 -18.15 36.83 14.80
C THR A 48 -17.38 35.52 14.65
N THR A 49 -17.99 34.54 13.98
CA THR A 49 -17.35 33.23 13.73
C THR A 49 -17.65 32.72 12.33
N ALA A 50 -17.00 31.64 11.93
CA ALA A 50 -17.20 31.02 10.63
C ALA A 50 -17.01 29.51 10.70
N GLY A 51 -17.71 28.81 9.81
CA GLY A 51 -17.62 27.36 9.70
C GLY A 51 -18.43 26.81 8.55
N LYS A 52 -18.43 25.49 8.43
CA LYS A 52 -19.24 24.75 7.46
C LYS A 52 -20.64 24.53 8.00
N VAL A 53 -21.64 24.75 7.16
CA VAL A 53 -23.04 24.43 7.46
C VAL A 53 -23.24 22.93 7.36
N VAL A 54 -23.52 22.26 8.49
CA VAL A 54 -23.70 20.79 8.53
C VAL A 54 -25.17 20.38 8.63
N SER A 55 -26.07 21.30 9.00
CA SER A 55 -27.51 21.08 8.95
C SER A 55 -28.26 22.39 8.66
N LEU A 56 -29.44 22.29 8.04
CA LEU A 56 -30.40 23.38 7.83
C LEU A 56 -31.82 22.82 7.94
N ARG A 57 -32.68 23.48 8.72
CA ARG A 57 -34.06 23.09 9.03
C ARG A 57 -34.95 24.33 9.01
N GLU A 58 -35.90 24.38 8.09
CA GLU A 58 -36.82 25.50 7.91
C GLU A 58 -38.16 25.26 8.60
N HIS A 59 -38.66 26.26 9.34
CA HIS A 59 -39.94 26.24 10.04
C HIS A 59 -40.66 27.60 9.91
N GLY A 60 -41.19 27.90 8.72
CA GLY A 60 -41.91 29.15 8.48
C GLY A 60 -41.00 30.38 8.58
N ASN A 61 -41.20 31.22 9.61
CA ASN A 61 -40.44 32.47 9.80
C ASN A 61 -39.10 32.29 10.55
N ILE A 62 -38.70 31.05 10.81
CA ILE A 62 -37.40 30.72 11.41
C ILE A 62 -36.69 29.60 10.64
N ILE A 63 -35.37 29.67 10.61
CA ILE A 63 -34.49 28.60 10.11
C ILE A 63 -33.46 28.28 11.19
N PHE A 64 -33.30 27.01 11.51
CA PHE A 64 -32.19 26.51 12.32
C PHE A 64 -31.12 25.91 11.43
N GLY A 65 -29.86 26.12 11.76
CA GLY A 65 -28.75 25.42 11.12
C GLY A 65 -27.67 25.08 12.13
N ASP A 66 -26.71 24.26 11.74
CA ASP A 66 -25.53 23.98 12.56
C ASP A 66 -24.28 24.43 11.81
N LEU A 67 -23.45 25.23 12.48
CA LEU A 67 -22.16 25.69 11.99
C LEU A 67 -21.04 24.92 12.69
N LYS A 68 -20.13 24.32 11.91
CA LYS A 68 -19.02 23.52 12.42
C LYS A 68 -17.68 24.04 11.90
N ASP A 69 -16.71 24.24 12.79
CA ASP A 69 -15.31 24.45 12.44
C ASP A 69 -14.43 23.33 13.04
N GLU A 70 -13.10 23.51 13.06
CA GLU A 70 -12.19 22.52 13.66
C GLU A 70 -12.34 22.37 15.19
N SER A 71 -12.83 23.41 15.87
CA SER A 71 -12.94 23.47 17.33
C SER A 71 -14.24 22.87 17.86
N GLY A 72 -15.31 22.90 17.06
CA GLY A 72 -16.60 22.38 17.48
C GLY A 72 -17.78 22.76 16.59
N LYS A 73 -18.99 22.64 17.16
CA LYS A 73 -20.28 22.90 16.50
C LYS A 73 -21.13 23.85 17.36
N ILE A 74 -21.84 24.77 16.72
CA ILE A 74 -22.82 25.66 17.33
C ILE A 74 -24.07 25.79 16.46
N GLN A 75 -25.24 25.89 17.09
CA GLN A 75 -26.50 26.11 16.38
C GLN A 75 -26.60 27.57 15.92
N LEU A 76 -27.11 27.78 14.72
CA LEU A 76 -27.56 29.06 14.19
C LEU A 76 -29.08 29.12 14.28
N PHE A 77 -29.61 30.23 14.79
CA PHE A 77 -31.04 30.50 14.86
C PHE A 77 -31.38 31.75 14.05
N PHE A 78 -31.63 31.55 12.76
CA PHE A 78 -31.99 32.62 11.84
C PHE A 78 -33.46 33.01 12.04
N LYS A 79 -33.70 34.29 12.37
CA LYS A 79 -35.03 34.86 12.58
C LYS A 79 -35.27 35.95 11.56
N LYS A 80 -36.45 35.93 10.92
CA LYS A 80 -36.85 36.97 9.96
C LYS A 80 -36.79 38.37 10.56
N ASP A 81 -37.26 38.54 11.80
CA ASP A 81 -37.28 39.84 12.49
C ASP A 81 -35.88 40.41 12.79
N THR A 82 -34.86 39.54 12.89
CA THR A 82 -33.48 39.95 13.20
C THR A 82 -32.66 40.22 11.94
N LEU A 83 -32.83 39.41 10.89
CA LEU A 83 -32.10 39.54 9.61
C LEU A 83 -32.76 40.52 8.64
N GLY A 84 -34.07 40.75 8.77
CA GLY A 84 -34.90 41.45 7.79
C GLY A 84 -35.30 40.58 6.59
N ASP A 85 -36.36 40.99 5.90
CA ASP A 85 -37.04 40.22 4.84
C ASP A 85 -36.11 39.79 3.70
N GLY A 86 -35.22 40.68 3.24
CA GLY A 86 -34.30 40.41 2.13
C GLY A 86 -33.25 39.34 2.47
N ALA A 87 -32.48 39.58 3.53
CA ALA A 87 -31.42 38.64 3.94
C ALA A 87 -32.00 37.29 4.41
N TYR A 88 -33.18 37.29 5.04
CA TYR A 88 -33.88 36.06 5.40
C TYR A 88 -34.34 35.29 4.15
N HIS A 89 -34.94 35.96 3.16
CA HIS A 89 -35.34 35.31 1.91
C HIS A 89 -34.15 34.68 1.18
N ASP A 90 -32.99 35.33 1.20
CA ASP A 90 -31.79 34.86 0.52
C ASP A 90 -31.12 33.65 1.19
N LEU A 91 -31.55 33.26 2.41
CA LEU A 91 -31.08 32.01 3.05
C LEU A 91 -31.40 30.77 2.21
N ARG A 92 -32.40 30.82 1.31
CA ARG A 92 -32.68 29.73 0.36
C ARG A 92 -31.52 29.41 -0.59
N LEU A 93 -30.58 30.35 -0.75
CA LEU A 93 -29.37 30.19 -1.57
C LEU A 93 -28.26 29.43 -0.84
N ILE A 94 -28.35 29.31 0.48
CA ILE A 94 -27.42 28.56 1.31
C ILE A 94 -27.83 27.08 1.30
N ASP A 95 -26.82 26.20 1.20
CA ASP A 95 -26.99 24.75 1.27
C ASP A 95 -26.07 24.15 2.33
N ILE A 96 -26.43 22.94 2.79
CA ILE A 96 -25.53 22.12 3.60
C ILE A 96 -24.22 21.87 2.84
N GLY A 97 -23.08 22.04 3.51
CA GLY A 97 -21.73 21.96 2.96
C GLY A 97 -21.10 23.32 2.62
N ASP A 98 -21.91 24.37 2.48
CA ASP A 98 -21.41 25.74 2.31
C ASP A 98 -20.61 26.18 3.53
N ILE A 99 -19.70 27.13 3.34
CA ILE A 99 -18.98 27.79 4.44
C ILE A 99 -19.59 29.18 4.63
N LEU A 100 -20.03 29.46 5.85
CA LEU A 100 -20.62 30.73 6.25
C LEU A 100 -19.77 31.42 7.31
N GLY A 101 -19.65 32.74 7.19
CA GLY A 101 -19.33 33.64 8.28
C GLY A 101 -20.62 34.19 8.87
N VAL A 102 -20.70 34.30 10.19
CA VAL A 102 -21.87 34.82 10.91
C VAL A 102 -21.44 35.81 11.97
N CYS A 103 -22.24 36.85 12.15
CA CYS A 103 -22.14 37.78 13.28
C CYS A 103 -23.51 37.88 13.94
N GLY A 104 -23.57 37.73 15.26
CA GLY A 104 -24.82 37.75 16.02
C GLY A 104 -24.66 37.46 17.50
N GLU A 105 -25.76 37.54 18.23
CA GLU A 105 -25.80 37.33 19.68
C GLU A 105 -25.86 35.84 20.02
N VAL A 106 -25.05 35.41 20.99
CA VAL A 106 -25.12 34.06 21.56
C VAL A 106 -26.21 34.02 22.63
N ALA A 107 -27.23 33.18 22.43
CA ALA A 107 -28.35 33.04 23.36
C ALA A 107 -28.82 31.59 23.46
N LYS A 108 -29.54 31.26 24.53
CA LYS A 108 -30.25 29.98 24.66
C LYS A 108 -31.61 30.06 23.98
N THR A 109 -31.92 29.04 23.18
CA THR A 109 -33.28 28.83 22.66
C THR A 109 -34.23 28.37 23.77
N THR A 110 -35.54 28.36 23.50
CA THR A 110 -36.55 27.83 24.44
C THR A 110 -36.28 26.38 24.85
N ALA A 111 -35.63 25.59 23.98
CA ALA A 111 -35.23 24.22 24.24
C ALA A 111 -33.91 24.10 25.04
N GLY A 112 -33.27 25.22 25.38
CA GLY A 112 -32.03 25.27 26.15
C GLY A 112 -30.73 25.16 25.34
N GLU A 113 -30.80 24.93 24.01
CA GLU A 113 -29.60 24.85 23.16
C GLU A 113 -28.97 26.22 22.94
N ILE A 114 -27.66 26.32 23.18
CA ILE A 114 -26.87 27.54 22.93
C ILE A 114 -26.75 27.76 21.41
N SER A 115 -27.18 28.92 20.95
CA SER A 115 -27.24 29.28 19.54
C SER A 115 -26.70 30.68 19.29
N ILE A 116 -26.18 30.94 18.10
CA ILE A 116 -26.00 32.30 17.60
C ILE A 116 -27.29 32.70 16.91
N ILE A 117 -27.88 33.84 17.29
CA ILE A 117 -28.97 34.51 16.57
C ILE A 117 -28.31 35.51 15.62
N PRO A 118 -28.11 35.19 14.33
CA PRO A 118 -27.30 36.02 13.45
C PRO A 118 -28.04 37.31 13.12
N SER A 119 -27.37 38.45 13.32
CA SER A 119 -27.78 39.75 12.76
C SER A 119 -27.29 39.93 11.33
N SER A 120 -26.27 39.17 10.93
CA SER A 120 -25.79 39.10 9.55
C SER A 120 -25.09 37.77 9.26
N TYR A 121 -25.03 37.39 7.99
CA TYR A 121 -24.22 36.28 7.51
C TYR A 121 -23.53 36.63 6.20
N THR A 122 -22.45 35.94 5.89
CA THR A 122 -21.70 36.07 4.65
C THR A 122 -21.41 34.68 4.11
N LEU A 123 -21.80 34.42 2.86
CA LEU A 123 -21.36 33.22 2.16
C LEU A 123 -19.87 33.34 1.86
N LEU A 124 -19.06 32.44 2.43
CA LEU A 124 -17.62 32.42 2.22
C LEU A 124 -17.24 31.47 1.08
N THR A 125 -17.87 30.29 1.04
CA THR A 125 -17.63 29.30 -0.01
C THR A 125 -18.90 28.55 -0.35
N LYS A 126 -19.32 28.62 -1.61
CA LYS A 126 -20.40 27.78 -2.14
C LYS A 126 -19.92 26.35 -2.42
N SER A 127 -20.54 25.37 -1.77
CA SER A 127 -20.30 23.96 -2.04
C SER A 127 -21.16 23.50 -3.21
N ILE A 128 -20.54 23.15 -4.34
CA ILE A 128 -21.22 22.65 -5.55
C ILE A 128 -21.60 21.17 -5.48
N LEU A 129 -21.02 20.44 -4.52
CA LEU A 129 -21.36 19.04 -4.24
C LEU A 129 -21.98 18.94 -2.84
N PRO A 130 -22.95 18.04 -2.62
CA PRO A 130 -23.44 17.77 -1.29
C PRO A 130 -22.38 17.04 -0.45
N PRO A 131 -22.32 17.27 0.87
CA PRO A 131 -21.56 16.40 1.74
C PRO A 131 -22.18 14.98 1.72
N PRO A 132 -21.38 13.94 1.99
CA PRO A 132 -21.89 12.57 2.11
C PRO A 132 -22.94 12.49 3.22
N HIS A 133 -24.03 11.75 2.98
CA HIS A 133 -24.95 11.38 4.05
C HIS A 133 -24.31 10.24 4.87
N GLU A 134 -24.37 10.31 6.20
CA GLU A 134 -23.78 9.33 7.15
C GLU A 134 -24.15 7.87 6.81
N TRP A 135 -25.28 7.65 6.13
CA TRP A 135 -25.85 6.33 5.89
C TRP A 135 -25.46 5.66 4.56
N TYR A 136 -25.02 6.40 3.53
CA TYR A 136 -24.93 5.86 2.16
C TYR A 136 -23.57 6.01 1.44
N GLY A 137 -22.67 6.92 1.86
CA GLY A 137 -21.56 7.35 0.98
C GLY A 137 -20.13 6.99 1.39
N LEU A 138 -19.88 6.70 2.68
CA LEU A 138 -18.51 6.59 3.22
C LEU A 138 -18.30 5.36 4.12
N LYS A 139 -19.21 4.37 4.10
CA LYS A 139 -18.96 3.11 4.83
C LYS A 139 -17.85 2.29 4.19
N ASP A 140 -17.67 2.42 2.88
CA ASP A 140 -16.62 1.73 2.14
C ASP A 140 -15.23 2.27 2.52
N ILE A 141 -14.37 1.38 3.02
CA ILE A 141 -13.04 1.71 3.53
C ILE A 141 -12.14 2.28 2.43
N GLU A 142 -12.21 1.72 1.23
CA GLU A 142 -11.39 2.17 0.10
C GLU A 142 -11.77 3.60 -0.34
N THR A 143 -13.06 3.88 -0.44
CA THR A 143 -13.59 5.22 -0.73
C THR A 143 -13.14 6.24 0.32
N ARG A 144 -13.07 5.86 1.60
CA ARG A 144 -12.57 6.73 2.67
C ARG A 144 -11.09 7.10 2.45
N TYR A 145 -10.27 6.14 2.05
CA TYR A 145 -8.86 6.40 1.73
C TYR A 145 -8.71 7.29 0.49
N ARG A 146 -9.46 7.03 -0.59
CA ARG A 146 -9.42 7.84 -1.82
C ARG A 146 -9.90 9.26 -1.60
N LYS A 147 -10.94 9.42 -0.79
CA LYS A 147 -11.58 10.70 -0.50
C LYS A 147 -11.39 11.06 0.96
N ARG A 148 -10.13 11.05 1.43
CA ARG A 148 -9.78 11.37 2.83
C ARG A 148 -10.39 12.67 3.31
N TYR A 149 -10.46 13.69 2.45
CA TYR A 149 -11.09 14.97 2.77
C TYR A 149 -12.59 14.85 3.13
N LEU A 150 -13.30 13.86 2.59
CA LEU A 150 -14.68 13.56 2.98
C LEU A 150 -14.75 12.69 4.23
N ASP A 151 -13.82 11.75 4.39
CA ASP A 151 -13.70 10.93 5.60
C ASP A 151 -13.46 11.81 6.84
N LEU A 152 -12.46 12.70 6.78
CA LEU A 152 -12.19 13.69 7.82
C LEU A 152 -13.37 14.64 8.04
N LEU A 153 -14.18 14.92 7.02
CA LEU A 153 -15.32 15.82 7.18
C LEU A 153 -16.40 15.22 8.08
N VAL A 154 -16.66 13.92 7.97
CA VAL A 154 -17.79 13.25 8.64
C VAL A 154 -17.37 12.42 9.86
N ASN A 155 -16.15 11.88 9.89
CA ASN A 155 -15.65 11.01 10.95
C ASN A 155 -14.65 11.78 11.83
N GLU A 156 -15.12 12.30 12.96
CA GLU A 156 -14.27 13.08 13.87
C GLU A 156 -13.18 12.23 14.54
N ASP A 157 -13.49 10.97 14.86
CA ASP A 157 -12.55 10.03 15.46
C ASP A 157 -11.32 9.80 14.56
N GLU A 158 -11.50 9.79 13.24
CA GLU A 158 -10.39 9.66 12.30
C GLU A 158 -9.47 10.88 12.32
N LYS A 159 -9.99 12.08 12.60
CA LYS A 159 -9.12 13.24 12.80
C LYS A 159 -8.23 13.08 14.03
N GLN A 160 -8.77 12.50 15.11
CA GLN A 160 -8.02 12.30 16.36
C GLN A 160 -6.81 11.40 16.17
N VAL A 161 -6.86 10.44 15.25
CA VAL A 161 -5.71 9.62 14.84
C VAL A 161 -4.58 10.49 14.31
N PHE A 162 -4.87 11.44 13.43
CA PHE A 162 -3.86 12.32 12.83
C PHE A 162 -3.36 13.40 13.81
N PHE A 163 -4.22 13.87 14.73
CA PHE A 163 -3.75 14.69 15.85
C PHE A 163 -2.78 13.92 16.75
N THR A 164 -3.10 12.67 17.06
CA THR A 164 -2.23 11.77 17.83
C THR A 164 -0.90 11.56 17.11
N ARG A 165 -0.92 11.30 15.80
CA ARG A 165 0.28 11.20 14.96
C ARG A 165 1.19 12.42 15.10
N SER A 166 0.63 13.62 14.90
CA SER A 166 1.38 14.87 14.99
C SER A 166 1.99 15.08 16.38
N ARG A 167 1.21 14.78 17.42
CA ARG A 167 1.64 14.87 18.82
C ARG A 167 2.78 13.89 19.13
N VAL A 168 2.67 12.63 18.72
CA VAL A 168 3.73 11.62 18.92
C VAL A 168 5.02 12.04 18.23
N ILE A 169 4.96 12.47 16.97
CA ILE A 169 6.15 12.96 16.23
C ILE A 169 6.80 14.13 16.97
N THR A 170 6.01 15.09 17.44
CA THR A 170 6.50 16.24 18.21
C THR A 170 7.19 15.80 19.52
N LEU A 171 6.60 14.84 20.23
CA LEU A 171 7.16 14.33 21.48
C LEU A 171 8.46 13.55 21.27
N LEU A 172 8.55 12.73 20.21
CA LEU A 172 9.78 12.01 19.86
C LEU A 172 10.92 12.98 19.56
N ARG A 173 10.67 14.00 18.72
CA ARG A 173 11.64 15.07 18.46
C ARG A 173 12.07 15.76 19.75
N SER A 174 11.09 16.23 20.54
CA SER A 174 11.37 16.93 21.80
C SER A 174 12.21 16.09 22.78
N TYR A 175 11.96 14.77 22.83
CA TYR A 175 12.71 13.87 23.69
C TYR A 175 14.17 13.73 23.23
N LEU A 176 14.38 13.53 21.92
CA LEU A 176 15.71 13.43 21.32
C LEU A 176 16.50 14.75 21.45
N ASP A 177 15.86 15.90 21.21
CA ASP A 177 16.44 17.23 21.38
C ASP A 177 16.91 17.47 22.81
N GLN A 178 16.07 17.12 23.80
CA GLN A 178 16.42 17.22 25.22
C GLN A 178 17.60 16.33 25.60
N TYR A 179 17.79 15.23 24.88
CA TYR A 179 18.90 14.30 25.09
C TYR A 179 20.15 14.67 24.25
N GLY A 180 20.10 15.78 23.52
CA GLY A 180 21.21 16.34 22.75
C GLY A 180 21.46 15.66 21.41
N PHE A 181 20.46 15.01 20.83
CA PHE A 181 20.53 14.58 19.43
C PHE A 181 20.24 15.75 18.50
N LEU A 182 20.95 15.81 17.38
CA LEU A 182 20.74 16.79 16.32
C LEU A 182 19.89 16.18 15.20
N GLU A 183 18.76 16.82 14.86
CA GLU A 183 18.01 16.47 13.63
C GLU A 183 18.81 16.87 12.39
N VAL A 184 18.95 15.94 11.45
CA VAL A 184 19.63 16.13 10.17
C VAL A 184 18.75 15.64 9.02
N GLU A 185 19.08 16.06 7.79
CA GLU A 185 18.42 15.60 6.57
C GLU A 185 19.45 15.02 5.62
N THR A 186 19.31 13.74 5.27
CA THR A 186 20.19 13.05 4.31
C THR A 186 19.50 12.87 2.93
N PRO A 187 20.24 12.58 1.85
CA PRO A 187 19.65 12.50 0.50
C PRO A 187 18.51 11.48 0.38
N VAL A 188 17.38 11.92 -0.19
CA VAL A 188 16.25 11.05 -0.58
C VAL A 188 16.55 10.32 -1.90
N LEU A 189 17.17 11.02 -2.84
CA LEU A 189 17.67 10.45 -4.10
C LEU A 189 19.13 10.05 -3.89
N GLN A 190 19.41 8.75 -4.02
CA GLN A 190 20.73 8.17 -3.78
C GLN A 190 21.27 7.54 -5.08
N PRO A 191 22.57 7.69 -5.39
CA PRO A 191 23.17 7.03 -6.56
C PRO A 191 23.30 5.51 -6.36
N ILE A 192 23.37 5.06 -5.11
CA ILE A 192 23.36 3.66 -4.70
C ILE A 192 22.42 3.57 -3.48
N TYR A 193 21.52 2.60 -3.48
CA TYR A 193 20.62 2.34 -2.35
C TYR A 193 21.27 1.34 -1.39
N GLY A 194 20.95 1.43 -0.10
CA GLY A 194 21.45 0.51 0.92
C GLY A 194 20.90 0.82 2.31
N GLY A 195 21.43 0.15 3.34
CA GLY A 195 21.01 0.35 4.72
C GLY A 195 19.77 -0.44 5.15
N ALA A 196 19.18 -1.23 4.24
CA ALA A 196 18.09 -2.16 4.54
C ALA A 196 18.01 -3.26 3.48
N TYR A 197 17.25 -4.32 3.78
CA TYR A 197 16.85 -5.34 2.82
C TYR A 197 15.50 -4.95 2.21
N ALA A 198 15.53 -4.34 1.03
CA ALA A 198 14.34 -3.92 0.30
C ALA A 198 14.63 -3.64 -1.17
N LYS A 199 13.65 -3.87 -2.04
CA LYS A 199 13.71 -3.45 -3.46
C LYS A 199 13.50 -1.93 -3.54
N PRO A 200 14.38 -1.17 -4.21
CA PRO A 200 14.22 0.29 -4.31
C PRO A 200 13.23 0.69 -5.41
N PHE A 201 12.77 1.94 -5.35
CA PHE A 201 12.23 2.60 -6.54
C PHE A 201 13.38 3.20 -7.35
N VAL A 202 13.37 2.95 -8.66
CA VAL A 202 14.36 3.50 -9.60
C VAL A 202 13.77 4.70 -10.32
N THR A 203 14.56 5.75 -10.48
CA THR A 203 14.26 6.94 -11.27
C THR A 203 15.47 7.32 -12.11
N HIS A 204 15.30 8.18 -13.09
CA HIS A 204 16.38 8.58 -13.99
C HIS A 204 16.69 10.08 -13.88
N TYR A 205 17.95 10.42 -13.68
CA TYR A 205 18.40 11.82 -13.62
C TYR A 205 18.86 12.29 -15.01
N ASN A 206 17.92 12.87 -15.76
CA ASN A 206 18.10 13.32 -17.15
C ASN A 206 19.37 14.14 -17.44
N VAL A 207 19.84 14.98 -16.51
CA VAL A 207 21.02 15.84 -16.74
C VAL A 207 22.32 15.06 -16.65
N LEU A 208 22.37 14.04 -15.78
CA LEU A 208 23.53 13.17 -15.59
C LEU A 208 23.47 11.90 -16.43
N ASP A 209 22.34 11.65 -17.09
CA ASP A 209 22.06 10.44 -17.88
C ASP A 209 22.38 9.15 -17.09
N THR A 210 21.89 9.10 -15.85
CA THR A 210 22.15 8.00 -14.93
C THR A 210 20.98 7.74 -14.01
N ASP A 211 20.88 6.50 -13.54
CA ASP A 211 19.81 6.08 -12.65
C ASP A 211 20.11 6.50 -11.20
N PHE A 212 19.04 6.86 -10.51
CA PHE A 212 19.03 7.19 -9.10
C PHE A 212 17.95 6.37 -8.42
N TYR A 213 18.09 6.18 -7.12
CA TYR A 213 17.19 5.37 -6.32
C TYR A 213 16.55 6.23 -5.24
N LEU A 214 15.25 6.04 -4.99
CA LEU A 214 14.67 6.54 -3.76
C LEU A 214 15.21 5.69 -2.61
N ARG A 215 15.66 6.35 -1.54
CA ARG A 215 16.26 5.69 -0.38
C ARG A 215 15.33 4.65 0.26
N ILE A 216 15.89 3.48 0.57
CA ILE A 216 15.21 2.41 1.32
C ILE A 216 15.43 2.51 2.85
N ALA A 217 16.48 3.24 3.24
CA ALA A 217 16.89 3.59 4.60
C ALA A 217 17.78 4.85 4.60
N VAL A 218 18.00 5.46 5.78
CA VAL A 218 18.92 6.61 5.94
C VAL A 218 20.26 6.20 6.59
N GLU A 219 20.33 4.99 7.14
CA GLU A 219 21.45 4.40 7.86
C GLU A 219 22.85 4.73 7.31
N LEU A 220 23.13 4.43 6.03
CA LEU A 220 24.49 4.59 5.49
C LEU A 220 24.95 6.05 5.43
N TYR A 221 24.04 7.01 5.25
CA TYR A 221 24.37 8.43 5.24
C TYR A 221 24.50 8.99 6.66
N LEU A 222 23.65 8.55 7.59
CA LEU A 222 23.78 8.95 8.99
C LEU A 222 25.11 8.46 9.58
N LYS A 223 25.54 7.24 9.26
CA LYS A 223 26.86 6.73 9.65
C LYS A 223 28.03 7.52 9.05
N ARG A 224 27.91 8.04 7.82
CA ARG A 224 28.90 8.99 7.26
C ARG A 224 29.01 10.27 8.09
N LEU A 225 27.91 10.76 8.65
CA LEU A 225 27.95 11.91 9.58
C LEU A 225 28.64 11.54 10.90
N ILE A 226 28.45 10.31 11.39
CA ILE A 226 29.18 9.82 12.57
C ILE A 226 30.70 9.79 12.30
N VAL A 227 31.13 9.30 11.13
CA VAL A 227 32.53 9.41 10.67
C VAL A 227 32.98 10.87 10.63
N GLY A 228 32.11 11.78 10.18
CA GLY A 228 32.35 13.22 10.14
C GLY A 228 32.48 13.92 11.50
N GLY A 229 32.29 13.19 12.61
CA GLY A 229 32.47 13.71 13.97
C GLY A 229 31.19 14.13 14.68
N TYR A 230 30.00 13.85 14.11
CA TYR A 230 28.75 13.97 14.86
C TYR A 230 28.60 12.78 15.81
N GLU A 231 28.21 13.03 17.06
CA GLU A 231 28.10 11.96 18.07
C GLU A 231 26.65 11.50 18.33
N LYS A 232 25.67 12.39 18.19
CA LYS A 232 24.25 12.11 18.41
C LYS A 232 23.42 12.79 17.34
N ILE A 233 22.88 12.02 16.42
CA ILE A 233 22.08 12.52 15.30
C ILE A 233 20.84 11.68 15.12
N TYR A 234 19.78 12.29 14.57
CA TYR A 234 18.60 11.56 14.13
C TYR A 234 18.05 12.15 12.84
N GLU A 235 17.32 11.32 12.10
CA GLU A 235 16.47 11.77 11.02
C GLU A 235 15.08 11.12 11.17
N LEU A 236 14.04 11.97 11.12
CA LEU A 236 12.65 11.54 11.02
C LEU A 236 12.13 11.87 9.62
N GLY A 237 12.16 10.87 8.74
CA GLY A 237 11.97 11.08 7.31
C GLY A 237 11.22 9.94 6.62
N LYS A 238 11.04 10.08 5.30
CA LYS A 238 10.43 9.05 4.46
C LYS A 238 11.44 8.05 3.96
N ASN A 239 11.05 6.77 3.94
CA ASN A 239 11.71 5.71 3.19
C ASN A 239 10.74 5.15 2.15
N PHE A 240 11.32 4.64 1.06
CA PHE A 240 10.59 4.19 -0.11
C PHE A 240 11.02 2.76 -0.43
N ARG A 241 10.09 1.80 -0.35
CA ARG A 241 10.35 0.39 -0.63
C ARG A 241 9.37 -0.10 -1.67
N ASN A 242 9.89 -0.58 -2.79
CA ASN A 242 9.13 -1.05 -3.95
C ASN A 242 8.64 -2.48 -3.71
N GLU A 243 7.75 -2.60 -2.73
CA GLU A 243 7.19 -3.84 -2.21
C GLU A 243 5.66 -3.79 -2.29
N GLY A 244 5.01 -4.95 -2.14
CA GLY A 244 3.57 -5.00 -2.00
C GLY A 244 3.09 -4.24 -0.77
N PHE A 245 1.97 -3.52 -0.87
CA PHE A 245 1.33 -2.93 0.31
C PHE A 245 0.45 -3.96 1.03
N SER A 246 0.50 -3.97 2.36
CA SER A 246 -0.31 -4.85 3.21
C SER A 246 -0.93 -4.06 4.36
N ARG A 247 -1.46 -4.73 5.38
CA ARG A 247 -1.91 -4.06 6.61
C ARG A 247 -0.77 -3.32 7.32
N ALA A 248 0.47 -3.79 7.19
CA ALA A 248 1.64 -3.25 7.88
C ALA A 248 2.66 -2.58 6.94
N HIS A 249 2.39 -2.50 5.63
CA HIS A 249 3.31 -1.99 4.62
C HIS A 249 2.62 -1.01 3.66
N ASN A 250 3.31 0.10 3.39
CA ASN A 250 2.95 1.11 2.41
C ASN A 250 4.25 1.49 1.69
N PRO A 251 4.27 1.67 0.36
CA PRO A 251 5.52 1.82 -0.38
C PRO A 251 6.33 3.06 0.03
N GLU A 252 5.65 4.08 0.54
CA GLU A 252 6.25 5.23 1.21
C GLU A 252 5.79 5.25 2.68
N PHE A 253 6.72 5.26 3.63
CA PHE A 253 6.42 5.27 5.06
C PHE A 253 7.42 6.14 5.83
N THR A 254 7.08 6.48 7.07
CA THR A 254 7.88 7.35 7.94
C THR A 254 8.68 6.50 8.90
N MET A 255 10.00 6.71 8.92
CA MET A 255 10.91 6.06 9.84
C MET A 255 11.66 7.12 10.65
N LEU A 256 11.87 6.83 11.93
CA LEU A 256 12.82 7.54 12.76
C LEU A 256 14.05 6.66 12.88
N GLU A 257 15.20 7.15 12.47
CA GLU A 257 16.49 6.54 12.72
C GLU A 257 17.36 7.51 13.52
N PHE A 258 18.10 7.01 14.52
CA PHE A 258 19.10 7.79 15.23
C PHE A 258 20.35 6.98 15.51
N TYR A 259 21.47 7.68 15.62
CA TYR A 259 22.79 7.11 15.87
C TYR A 259 23.46 7.82 17.03
N TRP A 260 24.03 7.03 17.94
CA TRP A 260 24.66 7.50 19.15
C TRP A 260 26.06 6.89 19.31
N ALA A 261 27.09 7.69 19.05
CA ALA A 261 28.48 7.35 19.28
C ALA A 261 28.75 7.08 20.77
N TYR A 262 29.62 6.12 21.04
CA TYR A 262 30.02 5.64 22.36
C TYR A 262 28.86 5.08 23.21
N ALA A 263 27.77 4.69 22.57
CA ALA A 263 26.69 3.91 23.17
C ALA A 263 26.70 2.47 22.64
N ASP A 264 26.07 1.56 23.38
CA ASP A 264 25.80 0.20 22.97
C ASP A 264 24.29 -0.10 22.96
N TYR A 265 23.91 -1.26 22.41
CA TYR A 265 22.53 -1.68 22.29
C TYR A 265 21.85 -1.90 23.65
N GLU A 266 22.60 -2.23 24.70
CA GLU A 266 22.10 -2.35 26.08
C GLU A 266 21.60 -1.01 26.60
N LYS A 267 22.41 0.05 26.42
CA LYS A 267 22.01 1.42 26.72
C LYS A 267 20.82 1.86 25.86
N LEU A 268 20.77 1.44 24.60
CA LEU A 268 19.63 1.72 23.73
C LEU A 268 18.34 1.02 24.19
N MET A 269 18.39 -0.17 24.80
CA MET A 269 17.19 -0.78 25.38
C MET A 269 16.61 0.09 26.50
N THR A 270 17.45 0.52 27.46
CA THR A 270 17.01 1.43 28.53
C THR A 270 16.49 2.76 27.98
N PHE A 271 17.19 3.36 27.03
CA PHE A 271 16.76 4.59 26.38
C PHE A 271 15.43 4.42 25.63
N THR A 272 15.21 3.27 25.00
CA THR A 272 13.95 2.95 24.30
C THR A 272 12.78 2.85 25.27
N GLU A 273 12.97 2.19 26.42
CA GLU A 273 11.97 2.12 27.48
C GLU A 273 11.61 3.51 27.98
N GLU A 274 12.59 4.32 28.36
CA GLU A 274 12.38 5.68 28.87
C GLU A 274 11.68 6.59 27.84
N MET A 275 12.14 6.57 26.59
CA MET A 275 11.58 7.38 25.52
C MET A 275 10.13 6.97 25.22
N LEU A 276 9.87 5.69 24.92
CA LEU A 276 8.54 5.27 24.49
C LEU A 276 7.52 5.31 25.63
N THR A 277 7.91 4.99 26.87
CA THR A 277 6.99 5.12 28.03
C THR A 277 6.59 6.57 28.27
N SER A 278 7.52 7.53 28.14
CA SER A 278 7.22 8.95 28.29
C SER A 278 6.20 9.43 27.23
N VAL A 279 6.38 9.02 25.97
CA VAL A 279 5.47 9.34 24.87
C VAL A 279 4.09 8.71 25.11
N ILE A 280 4.05 7.43 25.47
CA ILE A 280 2.81 6.68 25.73
C ILE A 280 2.05 7.34 26.88
N GLN A 281 2.71 7.64 28.00
CA GLN A 281 2.08 8.27 29.14
C GLN A 281 1.46 9.62 28.79
N VAL A 282 2.14 10.45 27.98
CA VAL A 282 1.63 11.77 27.56
C VAL A 282 0.48 11.66 26.57
N VAL A 283 0.46 10.64 25.72
CA VAL A 283 -0.56 10.47 24.67
C VAL A 283 -1.80 9.75 25.19
N LYS A 284 -1.61 8.70 26.00
CA LYS A 284 -2.69 7.83 26.51
C LYS A 284 -3.13 8.17 27.93
N GLY A 285 -2.32 8.92 28.69
CA GLY A 285 -2.56 9.16 30.12
C GLY A 285 -2.29 7.94 31.01
N SER A 286 -1.80 6.84 30.43
CA SER A 286 -1.56 5.55 31.08
C SER A 286 -0.46 4.80 30.33
N LEU A 287 0.29 3.94 31.04
CA LEU A 287 1.22 2.97 30.45
C LEU A 287 0.52 1.68 29.99
N LYS A 288 -0.78 1.55 30.25
CA LYS A 288 -1.61 0.45 29.73
C LYS A 288 -2.27 0.89 28.44
N VAL A 289 -1.98 0.18 27.36
CA VAL A 289 -2.52 0.46 26.02
C VAL A 289 -3.36 -0.73 25.57
N THR A 290 -4.61 -0.48 25.19
CA THR A 290 -5.46 -1.50 24.58
C THR A 290 -5.28 -1.48 23.06
N PHE A 291 -5.03 -2.65 22.48
CA PHE A 291 -5.01 -2.90 21.04
C PHE A 291 -5.68 -4.24 20.76
N GLU A 292 -6.64 -4.31 19.83
CA GLU A 292 -7.37 -5.56 19.51
C GLU A 292 -8.05 -6.22 20.73
N ASN A 293 -8.54 -5.41 21.67
CA ASN A 293 -9.10 -5.85 22.97
C ASN A 293 -8.10 -6.55 23.91
N ILE A 294 -6.80 -6.48 23.62
CA ILE A 294 -5.72 -6.96 24.47
C ILE A 294 -5.08 -5.74 25.16
N GLU A 295 -4.90 -5.81 26.47
CA GLU A 295 -4.19 -4.79 27.24
C GLU A 295 -2.69 -5.11 27.28
N TYR A 296 -1.87 -4.16 26.84
CA TYR A 296 -0.41 -4.22 26.87
C TYR A 296 0.11 -3.25 27.93
N ASP A 297 0.93 -3.75 28.85
CA ASP A 297 1.54 -2.96 29.92
C ASP A 297 2.96 -2.54 29.52
N PHE A 298 3.19 -1.23 29.40
CA PHE A 298 4.48 -0.66 29.05
C PHE A 298 5.31 -0.28 30.27
N THR A 299 4.93 -0.69 31.49
CA THR A 299 5.75 -0.48 32.69
C THR A 299 7.10 -1.16 32.53
N ALA A 300 8.17 -0.36 32.46
CA ALA A 300 9.54 -0.83 32.38
C ALA A 300 9.99 -1.47 33.71
N PRO A 301 10.95 -2.42 33.70
CA PRO A 301 11.67 -2.93 32.53
C PRO A 301 10.86 -3.98 31.75
N TRP A 302 11.00 -3.99 30.42
CA TRP A 302 10.39 -4.96 29.54
C TRP A 302 11.17 -6.28 29.53
N PRO A 303 10.51 -7.43 29.37
CA PRO A 303 11.17 -8.72 29.28
C PRO A 303 12.19 -8.77 28.13
N ARG A 304 13.22 -9.59 28.32
CA ARG A 304 14.24 -9.90 27.30
C ARG A 304 14.24 -11.39 27.05
N ARG A 305 14.23 -11.80 25.79
CA ARG A 305 14.29 -13.20 25.36
C ARG A 305 15.26 -13.33 24.20
N THR A 306 16.04 -14.40 24.16
CA THR A 306 16.98 -14.61 23.06
C THR A 306 16.26 -15.24 21.86
N TYR A 307 16.74 -14.95 20.65
CA TYR A 307 16.20 -15.53 19.43
C TYR A 307 16.21 -17.07 19.47
N ARG A 308 17.28 -17.66 20.02
CA ARG A 308 17.41 -19.11 20.24
C ARG A 308 16.34 -19.66 21.19
N GLU A 309 16.09 -19.00 22.31
CA GLU A 309 15.06 -19.43 23.27
C GLU A 309 13.69 -19.53 22.60
N LEU A 310 13.34 -18.54 21.78
CA LEU A 310 12.05 -18.49 21.09
C LEU A 310 11.92 -19.62 20.05
N PHE A 311 12.98 -19.93 19.31
CA PHE A 311 12.99 -21.08 18.39
C PHE A 311 12.83 -22.42 19.13
N LYS A 312 13.50 -22.59 20.27
CA LYS A 312 13.36 -23.80 21.09
C LYS A 312 11.94 -23.97 21.60
N GLU A 313 11.32 -22.87 22.05
CA GLU A 313 9.96 -22.88 22.58
C GLU A 313 8.92 -23.20 21.49
N TYR A 314 8.89 -22.43 20.41
CA TYR A 314 7.78 -22.50 19.44
C TYR A 314 8.01 -23.50 18.31
N MET A 315 9.26 -23.83 17.98
CA MET A 315 9.60 -24.71 16.86
C MET A 315 10.27 -26.03 17.27
N GLN A 316 10.58 -26.19 18.57
CA GLN A 316 11.41 -27.30 19.08
C GLN A 316 12.68 -27.48 18.23
N LEU A 317 13.31 -26.36 17.88
CA LEU A 317 14.52 -26.30 17.07
C LEU A 317 15.58 -25.52 17.84
N ASP A 318 16.75 -26.14 18.05
CA ASP A 318 17.91 -25.44 18.58
C ASP A 318 18.79 -24.97 17.42
N ILE A 319 18.72 -23.67 17.14
CA ILE A 319 19.45 -23.04 16.02
C ILE A 319 20.97 -23.06 16.20
N ASN A 320 21.47 -23.23 17.44
CA ASN A 320 22.91 -23.38 17.64
C ASN A 320 23.39 -24.81 17.31
N GLU A 321 22.50 -25.79 17.35
CA GLU A 321 22.80 -27.18 16.94
C GLU A 321 22.57 -27.38 15.44
N THR A 322 21.61 -26.65 14.86
CA THR A 322 21.35 -26.61 13.42
C THR A 322 22.06 -25.42 12.79
N ASN A 323 23.38 -25.50 12.67
CA ASN A 323 24.25 -24.37 12.31
C ASN A 323 24.72 -24.38 10.84
N SER A 324 24.03 -25.10 9.96
CA SER A 324 24.33 -25.11 8.52
C SER A 324 23.06 -24.92 7.70
N GLU A 325 23.21 -24.33 6.51
CA GLU A 325 22.12 -24.17 5.55
C GLU A 325 21.52 -25.53 5.18
N GLU A 326 22.34 -26.54 4.90
CA GLU A 326 21.89 -27.87 4.51
C GLU A 326 21.08 -28.56 5.61
N ALA A 327 21.53 -28.48 6.87
CA ALA A 327 20.84 -29.05 8.01
C ALA A 327 19.46 -28.39 8.21
N LEU A 328 19.39 -27.07 8.09
CA LEU A 328 18.14 -26.32 8.23
C LEU A 328 17.18 -26.61 7.07
N GLN A 329 17.67 -26.63 5.83
CA GLN A 329 16.87 -26.96 4.65
C GLN A 329 16.27 -28.36 4.72
N LYS A 330 17.03 -29.34 5.25
CA LYS A 330 16.52 -30.68 5.50
C LYS A 330 15.34 -30.65 6.49
N ILE A 331 15.46 -29.90 7.58
CA ILE A 331 14.37 -29.75 8.56
C ILE A 331 13.16 -29.07 7.94
N ILE A 332 13.37 -28.03 7.12
CA ILE A 332 12.31 -27.33 6.40
C ILE A 332 11.56 -28.29 5.47
N ALA A 333 12.28 -29.12 4.71
CA ALA A 333 11.70 -30.11 3.81
C ALA A 333 10.97 -31.23 4.57
N ASP A 334 11.62 -31.84 5.56
CA ASP A 334 11.09 -32.96 6.35
C ASP A 334 9.80 -32.55 7.10
N ARG A 335 9.69 -31.30 7.52
CA ARG A 335 8.53 -30.75 8.26
C ARG A 335 7.59 -29.91 7.38
N ALA A 336 7.87 -29.76 6.09
CA ALA A 336 7.13 -28.92 5.14
C ALA A 336 6.85 -27.48 5.66
N LEU A 337 7.88 -26.80 6.18
CA LEU A 337 7.72 -25.51 6.88
C LEU A 337 7.58 -24.31 5.93
N LEU A 338 8.21 -24.33 4.75
CA LEU A 338 8.18 -23.24 3.79
C LEU A 338 7.67 -23.74 2.44
N GLU A 339 6.85 -22.92 1.78
CA GLU A 339 6.24 -23.23 0.48
C GLU A 339 7.20 -22.95 -0.67
N ASN A 340 8.02 -21.89 -0.53
CA ASN A 340 9.03 -21.51 -1.50
C ASN A 340 10.43 -21.81 -0.94
N PRO A 341 11.36 -22.27 -1.79
CA PRO A 341 12.76 -22.43 -1.39
C PRO A 341 13.34 -21.06 -1.04
N VAL A 342 14.06 -20.99 0.08
CA VAL A 342 14.78 -19.81 0.54
C VAL A 342 16.27 -20.09 0.45
N VAL A 343 17.06 -19.11 0.00
CA VAL A 343 18.50 -19.26 -0.19
C VAL A 343 19.23 -18.66 1.02
N GLY A 344 20.17 -19.40 1.59
CA GLY A 344 20.98 -18.92 2.72
C GLY A 344 20.38 -19.21 4.09
N TYR A 345 21.27 -19.52 5.03
CA TYR A 345 20.92 -19.88 6.40
C TYR A 345 20.16 -18.77 7.15
N GLY A 346 20.65 -17.54 7.08
CA GLY A 346 20.04 -16.39 7.76
C GLY A 346 18.62 -16.08 7.26
N GLN A 347 18.42 -16.02 5.95
CA GLN A 347 17.09 -15.78 5.35
C GLN A 347 16.10 -16.90 5.72
N ALA A 348 16.53 -18.16 5.68
CA ALA A 348 15.69 -19.28 6.08
C ALA A 348 15.27 -19.18 7.55
N LEU A 349 16.17 -18.81 8.45
CA LEU A 349 15.83 -18.56 9.86
C LEU A 349 14.86 -17.40 10.03
N ASP A 350 15.06 -16.27 9.34
CA ASP A 350 14.17 -15.11 9.45
C ASP A 350 12.75 -15.43 8.95
N GLU A 351 12.62 -16.16 7.84
CA GLU A 351 11.31 -16.61 7.35
C GLU A 351 10.60 -17.57 8.31
N LEU A 352 11.34 -18.52 8.90
CA LEU A 352 10.79 -19.38 9.95
C LEU A 352 10.37 -18.59 11.18
N TYR A 353 11.16 -17.60 11.60
CA TYR A 353 10.83 -16.74 12.73
C TYR A 353 9.55 -15.95 12.47
N LYS A 354 9.47 -15.26 11.32
CA LYS A 354 8.30 -14.49 10.91
C LYS A 354 7.03 -15.34 10.88
N LYS A 355 7.12 -16.59 10.42
CA LYS A 355 5.98 -17.50 10.23
C LYS A 355 5.55 -18.24 11.50
N TYR A 356 6.50 -18.73 12.30
CA TYR A 356 6.23 -19.69 13.37
C TYR A 356 6.53 -19.20 14.79
N VAL A 357 7.30 -18.13 14.94
CA VAL A 357 7.72 -17.63 16.27
C VAL A 357 7.05 -16.29 16.55
N ARG A 358 7.29 -15.31 15.68
CA ARG A 358 6.86 -13.92 15.86
C ARG A 358 5.36 -13.75 16.15
N PRO A 359 4.43 -14.50 15.52
CA PRO A 359 2.99 -14.38 15.79
C PRO A 359 2.58 -14.68 17.24
N HIS A 360 3.43 -15.37 18.02
CA HIS A 360 3.15 -15.70 19.42
C HIS A 360 3.65 -14.64 20.42
N LEU A 361 4.39 -13.63 19.95
CA LEU A 361 5.07 -12.66 20.81
C LEU A 361 4.17 -11.46 21.11
N ALA A 362 3.46 -11.50 22.25
CA ALA A 362 2.57 -10.40 22.65
C ALA A 362 3.32 -9.08 22.91
N GLY A 363 4.43 -9.12 23.65
CA GLY A 363 5.21 -7.92 24.00
C GLY A 363 4.51 -6.92 24.94
N PRO A 364 5.12 -5.75 25.21
CA PRO A 364 6.43 -5.30 24.72
C PRO A 364 7.55 -6.26 25.16
N LEU A 365 8.33 -6.75 24.19
CA LEU A 365 9.38 -7.74 24.41
C LEU A 365 10.62 -7.35 23.61
N PHE A 366 11.77 -7.29 24.27
CA PHE A 366 13.05 -7.24 23.58
C PHE A 366 13.49 -8.64 23.17
N VAL A 367 13.69 -8.83 21.87
CA VAL A 367 14.32 -10.03 21.33
C VAL A 367 15.78 -9.70 21.04
N THR A 368 16.70 -10.51 21.56
CA THR A 368 18.16 -10.29 21.45
C THR A 368 18.86 -11.52 20.83
N GLU A 369 20.17 -11.42 20.58
CA GLU A 369 21.01 -12.52 20.08
C GLU A 369 20.51 -13.13 18.76
N TYR A 370 20.16 -12.26 17.80
CA TYR A 370 19.89 -12.70 16.43
C TYR A 370 21.14 -13.36 15.84
N PRO A 371 21.02 -14.42 15.03
CA PRO A 371 22.11 -14.90 14.19
C PRO A 371 22.75 -13.76 13.40
N LEU A 372 24.07 -13.68 13.41
CA LEU A 372 24.81 -12.57 12.80
C LEU A 372 24.51 -12.45 11.29
N GLU A 373 24.27 -13.59 10.63
CA GLU A 373 23.97 -13.69 9.20
C GLU A 373 22.69 -12.95 8.78
N ILE A 374 21.80 -12.62 9.74
CA ILE A 374 20.57 -11.85 9.49
C ILE A 374 20.81 -10.34 9.56
N LYS A 375 21.95 -9.90 10.11
CA LYS A 375 22.22 -8.50 10.46
C LYS A 375 23.57 -8.04 9.90
N ALA A 376 23.67 -7.86 8.58
CA ALA A 376 24.95 -7.54 7.93
C ALA A 376 25.62 -6.25 8.43
N LEU A 377 24.85 -5.27 8.91
CA LEU A 377 25.36 -3.99 9.40
C LEU A 377 25.62 -3.94 10.92
N ALA A 378 25.29 -5.01 11.64
CA ALA A 378 25.47 -5.10 13.09
C ALA A 378 26.81 -5.74 13.46
N LYS A 379 27.43 -5.28 14.55
CA LYS A 379 28.58 -5.96 15.14
C LYS A 379 28.22 -7.35 15.64
N ALA A 380 29.21 -8.23 15.58
CA ALA A 380 29.17 -9.49 16.32
C ALA A 380 29.17 -9.22 17.84
N HIS A 381 28.51 -10.08 18.61
CA HIS A 381 28.57 -10.07 20.06
C HIS A 381 29.98 -10.48 20.52
N GLU A 382 30.49 -9.84 21.59
CA GLU A 382 31.87 -10.05 22.03
C GLU A 382 32.13 -11.48 22.55
N GLU A 383 31.15 -12.06 23.25
CA GLU A 383 31.28 -13.40 23.84
C GLU A 383 30.91 -14.54 22.86
N ASP A 384 30.00 -14.27 21.92
CA ASP A 384 29.56 -15.25 20.91
C ASP A 384 29.47 -14.56 19.54
N PRO A 385 30.55 -14.62 18.74
CA PRO A 385 30.60 -13.95 17.45
C PRO A 385 29.58 -14.47 16.42
N THR A 386 28.85 -15.56 16.69
CA THR A 386 27.76 -16.03 15.82
C THR A 386 26.47 -15.22 16.01
N LYS A 387 26.43 -14.31 16.99
CA LYS A 387 25.28 -13.48 17.33
C LYS A 387 25.54 -12.02 17.01
N ALA A 388 24.50 -11.31 16.61
CA ALA A 388 24.52 -9.86 16.49
C ALA A 388 24.36 -9.20 17.87
N ALA A 389 25.17 -8.18 18.13
CA ALA A 389 25.06 -7.31 19.30
C ALA A 389 23.93 -6.29 19.08
N GLY A 390 22.68 -6.69 19.34
CA GLY A 390 21.52 -5.84 19.10
C GLY A 390 20.21 -6.45 19.58
N PHE A 391 19.11 -5.72 19.33
CA PHE A 391 17.77 -6.13 19.70
C PHE A 391 16.71 -5.71 18.68
N GLN A 392 15.56 -6.39 18.72
CA GLN A 392 14.31 -5.87 18.19
C GLN A 392 13.29 -5.70 19.31
N LEU A 393 12.48 -4.64 19.26
CA LEU A 393 11.29 -4.52 20.11
C LEU A 393 10.10 -5.10 19.35
N VAL A 394 9.49 -6.15 19.90
CA VAL A 394 8.30 -6.78 19.34
C VAL A 394 7.09 -6.47 20.21
N ILE A 395 6.02 -6.01 19.57
CA ILE A 395 4.71 -5.75 20.18
C ILE A 395 3.63 -6.33 19.27
N ASN A 396 2.76 -7.16 19.82
CA ASN A 396 1.71 -7.91 19.13
C ASN A 396 2.20 -8.64 17.87
N GLY A 397 3.35 -9.32 17.96
CA GLY A 397 3.97 -10.01 16.84
C GLY A 397 4.46 -9.11 15.70
N VAL A 398 4.55 -7.80 15.93
CA VAL A 398 5.08 -6.83 14.98
C VAL A 398 6.39 -6.24 15.50
N GLU A 399 7.40 -6.22 14.65
CA GLU A 399 8.65 -5.50 14.89
C GLU A 399 8.38 -3.98 14.87
N MET A 400 8.49 -3.36 16.05
CA MET A 400 8.41 -1.91 16.20
C MET A 400 9.76 -1.24 16.03
N VAL A 401 10.79 -1.78 16.69
CA VAL A 401 12.14 -1.22 16.72
C VAL A 401 13.16 -2.25 16.26
N ASN A 402 14.17 -1.82 15.54
CA ASN A 402 15.38 -2.57 15.22
C ASN A 402 16.59 -1.72 15.63
N ALA A 403 17.50 -2.27 16.42
CA ALA A 403 18.66 -1.54 16.94
C ALA A 403 19.86 -2.46 17.16
N TYR A 404 21.08 -1.95 16.99
CA TYR A 404 22.30 -2.73 17.17
C TYR A 404 23.53 -1.85 17.40
N ASN A 405 24.59 -2.47 17.91
CA ASN A 405 25.94 -1.93 17.81
C ASN A 405 26.36 -1.94 16.34
N GLU A 406 26.80 -0.80 15.84
CA GLU A 406 27.09 -0.61 14.43
C GLU A 406 28.43 -1.21 14.03
N LEU A 407 28.42 -1.99 12.94
CA LEU A 407 29.65 -2.48 12.35
C LEU A 407 30.47 -1.31 11.81
N ASN A 408 31.65 -1.13 12.39
CA ASN A 408 32.58 -0.05 12.06
C ASN A 408 33.94 -0.56 11.53
N ASP A 409 34.08 -1.87 11.31
CA ASP A 409 35.23 -2.45 10.63
C ASP A 409 34.98 -2.47 9.11
N PRO A 410 35.72 -1.68 8.30
CA PRO A 410 35.50 -1.61 6.86
C PRO A 410 35.84 -2.92 6.13
N GLN A 411 36.80 -3.71 6.61
CA GLN A 411 37.17 -4.97 5.97
C GLN A 411 36.09 -6.02 6.19
N GLU A 412 35.57 -6.11 7.42
CA GLU A 412 34.47 -6.99 7.75
C GLU A 412 33.19 -6.59 7.00
N GLN A 413 32.85 -5.30 6.97
CA GLN A 413 31.67 -4.81 6.26
C GLN A 413 31.73 -5.15 4.76
N ARG A 414 32.89 -4.96 4.13
CA ARG A 414 33.10 -5.35 2.73
C ARG A 414 32.92 -6.85 2.54
N ALA A 415 33.52 -7.68 3.40
CA ALA A 415 33.41 -9.13 3.31
C ALA A 415 31.95 -9.59 3.40
N ARG A 416 31.15 -9.01 4.31
CA ARG A 416 29.73 -9.33 4.46
C ARG A 416 28.91 -9.01 3.22
N TRP A 417 29.09 -7.83 2.62
CA TRP A 417 28.39 -7.49 1.38
C TRP A 417 28.80 -8.37 0.19
N ILE A 418 30.08 -8.77 0.11
CA ILE A 418 30.52 -9.74 -0.91
C ILE A 418 29.79 -11.09 -0.73
N GLU A 419 29.64 -11.57 0.51
CA GLU A 419 28.87 -12.79 0.77
C GLU A 419 27.38 -12.63 0.42
N GLU A 420 26.76 -11.47 0.69
CA GLU A 420 25.37 -11.20 0.28
C GLU A 420 25.21 -11.20 -1.24
N MET A 421 26.16 -10.61 -1.98
CA MET A 421 26.15 -10.64 -3.44
C MET A 421 26.27 -12.07 -3.99
N LYS A 422 27.05 -12.95 -3.33
CA LYS A 422 27.10 -14.38 -3.69
C LYS A 422 25.78 -15.10 -3.42
N LEU A 423 25.06 -14.73 -2.35
CA LEU A 423 23.71 -15.24 -2.10
C LEU A 423 22.72 -14.76 -3.17
N ALA A 424 22.86 -13.51 -3.62
CA ALA A 424 22.06 -12.97 -4.73
C ALA A 424 22.30 -13.74 -6.04
N GLU A 425 23.56 -14.07 -6.37
CA GLU A 425 23.90 -14.92 -7.54
C GLU A 425 23.27 -16.32 -7.47
N ARG A 426 23.02 -16.83 -6.25
CA ARG A 426 22.32 -18.10 -6.00
C ARG A 426 20.80 -17.96 -6.02
N GLY A 427 20.26 -16.77 -6.31
CA GLY A 427 18.82 -16.48 -6.37
C GLY A 427 18.21 -15.95 -5.08
N GLY A 428 19.03 -15.50 -4.11
CA GLY A 428 18.52 -14.78 -2.94
C GLY A 428 17.90 -13.44 -3.34
N GLU A 429 16.70 -13.15 -2.84
CA GLU A 429 15.96 -11.92 -3.21
C GLU A 429 16.32 -10.70 -2.35
N ASP A 430 16.75 -10.93 -1.10
CA ASP A 430 17.05 -9.89 -0.12
C ASP A 430 18.56 -9.79 0.13
N TYR A 431 19.20 -8.79 -0.48
CA TYR A 431 20.64 -8.54 -0.35
C TYR A 431 20.92 -7.04 -0.38
N GLN A 432 22.05 -6.62 0.20
CA GLN A 432 22.56 -5.27 0.03
C GLN A 432 23.63 -5.23 -1.05
N ILE A 433 23.81 -4.04 -1.64
CA ILE A 433 24.83 -3.79 -2.65
C ILE A 433 26.07 -3.23 -1.96
N LEU A 434 27.25 -3.64 -2.43
CA LEU A 434 28.52 -3.07 -2.03
C LEU A 434 28.59 -1.58 -2.39
N ASP A 435 28.60 -0.72 -1.37
CA ASP A 435 28.83 0.72 -1.49
C ASP A 435 30.30 1.05 -1.17
N GLU A 436 31.11 1.22 -2.21
CA GLU A 436 32.54 1.51 -2.08
C GLU A 436 32.82 2.85 -1.38
N ASP A 437 31.97 3.86 -1.57
CA ASP A 437 32.10 5.16 -0.90
C ASP A 437 31.82 5.03 0.60
N TYR A 438 30.87 4.17 0.99
CA TYR A 438 30.63 3.88 2.40
C TYR A 438 31.81 3.13 3.05
N ILE A 439 32.40 2.16 2.35
CA ILE A 439 33.60 1.47 2.83
C ILE A 439 34.77 2.46 2.98
N GLU A 440 34.93 3.39 2.04
CA GLU A 440 35.91 4.47 2.16
C GLU A 440 35.64 5.34 3.40
N ALA A 441 34.39 5.76 3.63
CA ALA A 441 34.02 6.53 4.81
C ALA A 441 34.37 5.79 6.12
N LEU A 442 34.02 4.50 6.24
CA LEU A 442 34.40 3.68 7.39
C LEU A 442 35.91 3.59 7.57
N SER A 443 36.68 3.62 6.49
CA SER A 443 38.15 3.56 6.51
C SER A 443 38.81 4.82 7.06
N TYR A 444 38.11 5.96 7.09
CA TYR A 444 38.54 7.15 7.85
C TYR A 444 38.28 7.03 9.36
N GLY A 445 37.52 6.02 9.78
CA GLY A 445 37.27 5.68 11.17
C GLY A 445 35.91 6.15 11.67
N MET A 446 34.97 5.20 11.81
CA MET A 446 33.72 5.42 12.54
C MET A 446 33.90 5.00 14.02
N PRO A 447 33.61 5.86 15.02
CA PRO A 447 33.66 5.45 16.42
C PRO A 447 32.68 4.31 16.72
N PRO A 448 32.87 3.55 17.82
CA PRO A 448 31.85 2.64 18.32
C PRO A 448 30.53 3.39 18.47
N THR A 449 29.47 2.88 17.86
CA THR A 449 28.19 3.57 17.72
C THR A 449 27.08 2.54 17.89
N ALA A 450 25.95 2.95 18.46
CA ALA A 450 24.73 2.18 18.41
C ALA A 450 23.67 2.96 17.63
N GLY A 451 22.98 2.28 16.71
CA GLY A 451 21.88 2.84 15.94
C GLY A 451 20.55 2.20 16.29
N TRP A 452 19.51 2.95 15.99
CA TRP A 452 18.14 2.65 16.37
C TRP A 452 17.20 3.10 15.27
N GLY A 453 16.27 2.23 14.86
CA GLY A 453 15.27 2.52 13.85
C GLY A 453 13.86 2.08 14.27
N MET A 454 12.85 2.93 14.04
CA MET A 454 11.44 2.62 14.29
C MET A 454 10.54 3.15 13.17
N GLY A 455 9.66 2.27 12.67
CA GLY A 455 8.58 2.66 11.78
C GLY A 455 7.50 3.44 12.53
N ILE A 456 7.44 4.76 12.33
CA ILE A 456 6.50 5.64 13.03
C ILE A 456 5.05 5.22 12.75
N ASP A 457 4.72 4.86 11.51
CA ASP A 457 3.36 4.47 11.13
C ASP A 457 2.85 3.26 11.93
N ARG A 458 3.70 2.27 12.18
CA ARG A 458 3.31 1.09 12.97
C ARG A 458 3.03 1.45 14.43
N PHE A 459 3.88 2.30 15.02
CA PHE A 459 3.69 2.78 16.38
C PHE A 459 2.41 3.60 16.54
N ILE A 460 2.10 4.49 15.59
CA ILE A 460 0.83 5.24 15.60
C ILE A 460 -0.36 4.30 15.46
N ALA A 461 -0.29 3.31 14.55
CA ALA A 461 -1.37 2.35 14.35
C ALA A 461 -1.67 1.58 15.65
N PHE A 462 -0.63 1.11 16.34
CA PHE A 462 -0.77 0.49 17.66
C PHE A 462 -1.37 1.44 18.69
N LEU A 463 -0.84 2.67 18.82
CA LEU A 463 -1.36 3.66 19.78
C LEU A 463 -2.78 4.14 19.47
N THR A 464 -3.29 3.95 18.26
CA THR A 464 -4.62 4.44 17.88
C THR A 464 -5.61 3.30 17.61
N ASP A 465 -5.24 2.06 17.98
CA ASP A 465 -6.04 0.85 17.78
C ASP A 465 -6.50 0.70 16.31
N LYS A 466 -5.55 0.90 15.39
CA LYS A 466 -5.74 0.74 13.95
C LYS A 466 -5.04 -0.50 13.44
N HIS A 467 -5.81 -1.38 12.80
CA HIS A 467 -5.32 -2.67 12.27
C HIS A 467 -4.59 -2.56 10.93
N THR A 468 -4.53 -1.36 10.34
CA THR A 468 -3.80 -1.10 9.11
C THR A 468 -3.13 0.25 9.16
N ILE A 469 -1.88 0.32 8.69
CA ILE A 469 -1.14 1.59 8.65
C ILE A 469 -1.78 2.59 7.68
N LYS A 470 -2.64 2.14 6.77
CA LYS A 470 -3.43 3.01 5.89
C LYS A 470 -4.39 3.94 6.65
N ASP A 471 -4.79 3.56 7.86
CA ASP A 471 -5.64 4.40 8.72
C ASP A 471 -4.87 5.55 9.36
N VAL A 472 -3.54 5.43 9.46
CA VAL A 472 -2.68 6.44 10.10
C VAL A 472 -1.84 7.24 9.09
N ILE A 473 -2.06 6.99 7.80
CA ILE A 473 -1.52 7.76 6.67
C ILE A 473 -2.69 8.53 6.04
N LEU A 474 -2.53 9.86 5.92
CA LEU A 474 -3.59 10.72 5.38
C LEU A 474 -3.98 10.29 3.96
N PHE A 475 -2.97 10.06 3.11
CA PHE A 475 -3.13 9.66 1.71
C PHE A 475 -2.30 8.40 1.45
N PRO A 476 -2.80 7.21 1.85
CA PRO A 476 -2.09 5.97 1.62
C PRO A 476 -2.04 5.65 0.12
N THR A 477 -1.07 4.85 -0.30
CA THR A 477 -1.00 4.40 -1.70
C THR A 477 -2.14 3.42 -1.97
N LEU A 478 -2.89 3.67 -3.03
CA LEU A 478 -4.01 2.85 -3.47
C LEU A 478 -3.80 2.43 -4.92
N ARG A 479 -4.42 1.31 -5.30
CA ARG A 479 -4.50 0.93 -6.71
C ARG A 479 -5.26 2.02 -7.48
N PRO A 480 -4.92 2.38 -8.72
CA PRO A 480 -5.71 3.32 -9.49
C PRO A 480 -7.16 2.83 -9.73
N GLU A 481 -8.14 3.72 -9.63
CA GLU A 481 -9.54 3.46 -10.04
C GLU A 481 -9.73 3.90 -11.49
N GLY A 482 -10.06 2.99 -12.41
CA GLY A 482 -10.72 3.32 -13.68
C GLY A 482 -10.09 4.37 -14.62
N GLN A 483 -8.80 4.67 -14.56
CA GLN A 483 -8.10 5.48 -15.59
C GLN A 483 -7.41 4.51 -16.56
N THR A 484 -7.80 4.46 -17.85
CA THR A 484 -7.36 5.42 -18.88
C THR A 484 -5.97 5.90 -18.54
N THR A 485 -5.02 4.99 -18.79
CA THR A 485 -3.59 5.28 -18.78
C THR A 485 -3.37 6.68 -19.35
N LEU A 486 -2.63 7.52 -18.62
CA LEU A 486 -1.81 8.51 -19.29
C LEU A 486 -1.02 7.71 -20.33
N SER A 487 -1.51 7.74 -21.56
CA SER A 487 -0.87 7.11 -22.69
C SER A 487 0.51 7.70 -22.78
N GLN A 488 1.52 6.84 -22.67
CA GLN A 488 2.90 7.07 -23.06
C GLN A 488 3.63 8.19 -22.28
N ALA A 489 4.14 7.83 -21.12
CA ALA A 489 5.42 8.36 -20.67
C ALA A 489 6.28 7.22 -20.13
N HIS A 490 7.16 6.72 -21.02
CA HIS A 490 8.35 5.93 -20.70
C HIS A 490 8.15 4.65 -19.87
N GLN A 491 7.39 3.69 -20.42
CA GLN A 491 7.89 2.31 -20.32
C GLN A 491 9.02 2.19 -21.37
N PRO A 492 10.19 1.60 -21.06
CA PRO A 492 11.17 1.29 -22.09
C PRO A 492 10.45 0.51 -23.18
N ALA A 493 10.59 0.95 -24.43
CA ALA A 493 9.93 0.32 -25.56
C ALA A 493 10.36 -1.15 -25.61
N VAL A 494 9.44 -2.07 -25.30
CA VAL A 494 9.63 -3.49 -25.59
C VAL A 494 9.71 -3.58 -27.11
N SER A 495 10.92 -3.73 -27.65
CA SER A 495 11.15 -3.90 -29.08
C SER A 495 10.67 -5.29 -29.48
N LEU A 496 9.40 -5.38 -29.90
CA LEU A 496 8.85 -6.58 -30.55
C LEU A 496 9.16 -6.50 -32.04
N THR A 497 9.78 -7.55 -32.58
CA THR A 497 9.99 -7.72 -34.02
C THR A 497 8.86 -8.53 -34.66
N LEU A 498 8.14 -9.34 -33.87
CA LEU A 498 6.97 -10.09 -34.34
C LEU A 498 5.71 -9.23 -34.33
N THR A 499 5.02 -9.15 -35.46
CA THR A 499 3.72 -8.45 -35.55
C THR A 499 2.55 -9.42 -35.40
N ARG A 500 1.36 -8.89 -35.07
CA ARG A 500 0.12 -9.67 -35.00
C ARG A 500 -0.18 -10.37 -36.33
N GLU A 501 0.05 -9.72 -37.47
CA GLU A 501 -0.18 -10.31 -38.79
C GLU A 501 0.69 -11.55 -39.01
N LYS A 502 1.96 -11.50 -38.58
CA LYS A 502 2.86 -12.66 -38.69
C LYS A 502 2.46 -13.78 -37.72
N ALA A 503 2.03 -13.44 -36.50
CA ALA A 503 1.49 -14.43 -35.57
C ALA A 503 0.21 -15.11 -36.11
N LEU A 504 -0.68 -14.35 -36.76
CA LEU A 504 -1.85 -14.87 -37.48
C LEU A 504 -1.45 -15.83 -38.61
N GLU A 505 -0.42 -15.49 -39.39
CA GLU A 505 0.10 -16.36 -40.45
C GLU A 505 0.64 -17.68 -39.89
N ILE A 506 1.34 -17.64 -38.76
CA ILE A 506 1.84 -18.85 -38.06
C ILE A 506 0.66 -19.76 -37.68
N ILE A 507 -0.33 -19.25 -36.95
CA ILE A 507 -1.45 -20.11 -36.52
C ILE A 507 -2.31 -20.58 -37.70
N GLN A 508 -2.46 -19.80 -38.77
CA GLN A 508 -3.19 -20.21 -39.98
C GLN A 508 -2.45 -21.27 -40.81
N THR A 509 -1.11 -21.31 -40.69
CA THR A 509 -0.27 -22.29 -41.38
C THR A 509 -0.25 -23.63 -40.63
N HIS A 510 -0.20 -23.59 -39.30
CA HIS A 510 0.04 -24.78 -38.47
C HIS A 510 -1.21 -25.37 -37.83
N LEU A 511 -2.28 -24.58 -37.62
CA LEU A 511 -3.55 -25.10 -37.11
C LEU A 511 -4.51 -25.42 -38.26
N THR A 512 -5.02 -26.64 -38.26
CA THR A 512 -6.00 -27.16 -39.23
C THR A 512 -7.44 -26.98 -38.75
N SER A 513 -7.65 -26.89 -37.43
CA SER A 513 -8.97 -26.74 -36.81
C SER A 513 -9.42 -25.27 -36.73
N PRO A 514 -10.54 -24.89 -37.37
CA PRO A 514 -11.11 -23.55 -37.22
C PRO A 514 -11.42 -23.19 -35.76
N ASN A 515 -11.73 -24.20 -34.93
CA ASN A 515 -12.03 -23.98 -33.52
C ASN A 515 -10.78 -23.58 -32.72
N LEU A 516 -9.61 -24.15 -33.02
CA LEU A 516 -8.34 -23.79 -32.36
C LEU A 516 -7.85 -22.40 -32.79
N ILE A 517 -8.04 -22.05 -34.07
CA ILE A 517 -7.77 -20.68 -34.56
C ILE A 517 -8.67 -19.68 -33.84
N ASN A 518 -9.96 -19.99 -33.68
CA ASN A 518 -10.90 -19.13 -32.99
C ASN A 518 -10.63 -19.06 -31.47
N HIS A 519 -10.18 -20.15 -30.86
CA HIS A 519 -9.69 -20.18 -29.47
C HIS A 519 -8.50 -19.25 -29.28
N SER A 520 -7.49 -19.36 -30.14
CA SER A 520 -6.30 -18.50 -30.12
C SER A 520 -6.66 -17.01 -30.22
N LYS A 521 -7.64 -16.65 -31.07
CA LYS A 521 -8.17 -15.27 -31.16
C LYS A 521 -8.94 -14.84 -29.91
N ALA A 522 -9.71 -15.75 -29.29
CA ALA A 522 -10.42 -15.48 -28.05
C ALA A 522 -9.45 -15.21 -26.89
N VAL A 523 -8.39 -16.03 -26.78
CA VAL A 523 -7.32 -15.85 -25.79
C VAL A 523 -6.52 -14.58 -26.08
N GLU A 524 -6.24 -14.25 -27.35
CA GLU A 524 -5.64 -12.96 -27.74
C GLU A 524 -6.44 -11.77 -27.19
N ALA A 525 -7.76 -11.75 -27.46
CA ALA A 525 -8.62 -10.66 -27.01
C ALA A 525 -8.67 -10.56 -25.48
N ALA A 526 -8.78 -11.71 -24.80
CA ALA A 526 -8.75 -11.79 -23.34
C ALA A 526 -7.43 -11.24 -22.78
N MET A 527 -6.29 -11.68 -23.33
CA MET A 527 -4.96 -11.25 -22.91
C MET A 527 -4.74 -9.76 -23.13
N ARG A 528 -5.20 -9.17 -24.24
CA ARG A 528 -5.14 -7.72 -24.48
C ARG A 528 -5.96 -6.95 -23.43
N ALA A 529 -7.16 -7.42 -23.11
CA ALA A 529 -8.02 -6.81 -22.09
C ALA A 529 -7.44 -6.96 -20.67
N LEU A 530 -6.83 -8.10 -20.36
CA LEU A 530 -6.14 -8.35 -19.10
C LEU A 530 -4.87 -7.51 -18.98
N ALA A 531 -4.11 -7.32 -20.07
CA ALA A 531 -2.96 -6.41 -20.10
C ALA A 531 -3.40 -4.98 -19.78
N GLN A 532 -4.51 -4.53 -20.37
CA GLN A 532 -5.08 -3.22 -20.04
C GLN A 532 -5.49 -3.13 -18.56
N ARG A 533 -6.03 -4.21 -17.97
CA ARG A 533 -6.45 -4.25 -16.56
C ARG A 533 -5.28 -4.35 -15.57
N LEU A 534 -4.20 -5.02 -15.95
CA LEU A 534 -3.06 -5.33 -15.10
C LEU A 534 -1.84 -4.43 -15.36
N GLY A 535 -1.93 -3.51 -16.32
CA GLY A 535 -0.85 -2.57 -16.67
C GLY A 535 0.24 -3.15 -17.57
N GLY A 536 -0.04 -4.25 -18.28
CA GLY A 536 0.87 -4.91 -19.21
C GLY A 536 0.87 -4.31 -20.62
N ASN A 537 1.88 -4.68 -21.42
CA ASN A 537 1.96 -4.31 -22.83
C ASN A 537 0.93 -5.13 -23.64
N GLN A 538 -0.09 -4.47 -24.18
CA GLN A 538 -1.19 -5.13 -24.90
C GLN A 538 -0.72 -5.91 -26.14
N GLU A 539 0.32 -5.44 -26.85
CA GLU A 539 0.83 -6.17 -28.03
C GLU A 539 1.56 -7.44 -27.62
N LEU A 540 2.45 -7.36 -26.63
CA LEU A 540 3.18 -8.53 -26.11
C LEU A 540 2.21 -9.58 -25.54
N TRP A 541 1.23 -9.16 -24.75
CA TRP A 541 0.22 -10.05 -24.16
C TRP A 541 -0.69 -10.64 -25.23
N GLY A 542 -1.08 -9.84 -26.21
CA GLY A 542 -1.82 -10.31 -27.38
C GLY A 542 -1.04 -11.38 -28.15
N LEU A 543 0.24 -11.16 -28.43
CA LEU A 543 1.11 -12.15 -29.10
C LEU A 543 1.19 -13.46 -28.34
N ALA A 544 1.34 -13.43 -27.02
CA ALA A 544 1.31 -14.66 -26.22
C ALA A 544 -0.04 -15.36 -26.30
N GLY A 545 -1.14 -14.60 -26.21
CA GLY A 545 -2.49 -15.15 -26.31
C GLY A 545 -2.78 -15.77 -27.68
N ILE A 546 -2.33 -15.18 -28.78
CA ILE A 546 -2.56 -15.77 -30.11
C ILE A 546 -1.65 -16.95 -30.42
N LEU A 547 -0.45 -17.03 -29.83
CA LEU A 547 0.54 -18.06 -30.17
C LEU A 547 0.58 -19.24 -29.21
N HIS A 548 0.03 -19.15 -27.99
CA HIS A 548 0.21 -20.17 -26.94
C HIS A 548 -0.03 -21.61 -27.43
N ASP A 549 -1.10 -21.80 -28.22
CA ASP A 549 -1.54 -23.08 -28.78
C ASP A 549 -1.16 -23.31 -30.25
N ALA A 550 -0.27 -22.49 -30.83
CA ALA A 550 0.03 -22.55 -32.26
C ALA A 550 0.50 -23.93 -32.75
N ASP A 551 1.12 -24.74 -31.88
CA ASP A 551 1.62 -26.06 -32.20
C ASP A 551 0.72 -27.23 -31.77
N TRP A 552 -0.46 -26.94 -31.21
CA TRP A 552 -1.31 -27.95 -30.59
C TRP A 552 -1.67 -29.11 -31.54
N ASP A 553 -1.99 -28.84 -32.80
CA ASP A 553 -2.31 -29.88 -33.80
C ASP A 553 -1.12 -30.83 -34.08
N GLU A 554 0.12 -30.36 -33.92
CA GLU A 554 1.34 -31.18 -34.09
C GLU A 554 1.74 -31.91 -32.81
N THR A 555 1.32 -31.42 -31.63
CA THR A 555 1.81 -31.89 -30.32
C THR A 555 0.75 -32.52 -29.44
N SER A 556 -0.53 -32.56 -29.84
CA SER A 556 -1.63 -33.06 -29.00
C SER A 556 -1.44 -34.51 -28.52
N ASP A 557 -0.76 -35.34 -29.31
CA ASP A 557 -0.45 -36.74 -28.96
C ASP A 557 0.76 -36.87 -28.00
N ASN A 558 1.49 -35.77 -27.77
CA ASN A 558 2.65 -35.71 -26.89
C ASN A 558 2.72 -34.36 -26.13
N PRO A 559 1.93 -34.18 -25.06
CA PRO A 559 1.86 -32.93 -24.30
C PRO A 559 3.19 -32.43 -23.72
N GLN A 560 4.21 -33.30 -23.58
CA GLN A 560 5.54 -32.87 -23.16
C GLN A 560 6.25 -31.99 -24.21
N GLN A 561 5.85 -32.08 -25.48
CA GLN A 561 6.43 -31.29 -26.58
C GLN A 561 5.63 -30.04 -26.94
N HIS A 562 4.40 -29.92 -26.43
CA HIS A 562 3.57 -28.75 -26.67
C HIS A 562 4.27 -27.49 -26.12
N THR A 563 4.24 -26.39 -26.89
CA THR A 563 4.96 -25.09 -26.77
C THR A 563 6.34 -25.02 -27.42
N GLU A 564 7.01 -26.15 -27.65
CA GLU A 564 8.39 -26.16 -28.16
C GLU A 564 8.48 -25.77 -29.64
N ARG A 565 7.47 -26.13 -30.44
CA ARG A 565 7.42 -25.75 -31.86
C ARG A 565 7.02 -24.29 -32.01
N THR A 566 6.06 -23.83 -31.20
CA THR A 566 5.72 -22.40 -31.12
C THR A 566 6.95 -21.55 -30.81
N ARG A 567 7.78 -21.96 -29.84
CA ARG A 567 9.06 -21.28 -29.54
C ARG A 567 9.99 -21.23 -30.75
N ALA A 568 10.09 -22.32 -31.51
CA ALA A 568 10.92 -22.37 -32.71
C ALA A 568 10.43 -21.38 -33.78
N TRP A 569 9.12 -21.33 -34.04
CA TRP A 569 8.54 -20.41 -35.04
C TRP A 569 8.67 -18.94 -34.65
N ILE A 570 8.53 -18.61 -33.35
CA ILE A 570 8.80 -17.25 -32.84
C ILE A 570 10.24 -16.85 -33.15
N LYS A 571 11.20 -17.74 -32.90
CA LYS A 571 12.62 -17.49 -33.19
C LYS A 571 12.89 -17.39 -34.70
N GLU A 572 12.28 -18.23 -35.52
CA GLU A 572 12.38 -18.18 -36.98
C GLU A 572 11.79 -16.90 -37.57
N ALA A 573 10.73 -16.37 -36.95
CA ALA A 573 10.14 -15.08 -37.29
C ALA A 573 10.98 -13.87 -36.80
N GLY A 574 12.15 -14.12 -36.21
CA GLY A 574 13.13 -13.10 -35.80
C GLY A 574 12.90 -12.53 -34.41
N GLU A 575 11.95 -13.06 -33.64
CA GLU A 575 11.62 -12.56 -32.30
C GLU A 575 12.49 -13.22 -31.23
N MET A 576 13.08 -12.37 -30.39
CA MET A 576 14.02 -12.75 -29.34
C MET A 576 13.51 -12.35 -27.95
N ASN A 577 12.28 -11.83 -27.84
CA ASN A 577 11.68 -11.46 -26.58
C ASN A 577 11.47 -12.69 -25.68
N GLN A 578 12.28 -12.77 -24.62
CA GLN A 578 12.26 -13.90 -23.69
C GLN A 578 11.00 -13.92 -22.81
N GLU A 579 10.34 -12.78 -22.60
CA GLU A 579 9.09 -12.69 -21.83
C GLU A 579 7.93 -13.37 -22.59
N LEU A 580 7.83 -13.14 -23.91
CA LEU A 580 6.88 -13.83 -24.79
C LEU A 580 7.09 -15.34 -24.75
N VAL A 581 8.34 -15.78 -24.93
CA VAL A 581 8.70 -17.20 -24.95
C VAL A 581 8.43 -17.87 -23.60
N ASN A 582 8.85 -17.24 -22.50
CA ASN A 582 8.64 -17.78 -21.16
C ASN A 582 7.14 -17.92 -20.84
N CYS A 583 6.33 -16.93 -21.26
CA CYS A 583 4.88 -16.99 -21.08
C CYS A 583 4.26 -18.20 -21.78
N ILE A 584 4.60 -18.40 -23.04
CA ILE A 584 4.13 -19.56 -23.80
C ILE A 584 4.63 -20.86 -23.17
N LEU A 585 5.90 -20.99 -22.79
CA LEU A 585 6.39 -22.23 -22.18
C LEU A 585 5.73 -22.52 -20.82
N SER A 586 5.51 -21.49 -20.00
CA SER A 586 4.97 -21.65 -18.64
C SER A 586 3.49 -22.07 -18.59
N HIS A 587 2.72 -21.83 -19.66
CA HIS A 587 1.30 -22.20 -19.64
C HIS A 587 1.10 -23.72 -19.67
N ASN A 588 2.06 -24.47 -20.25
CA ASN A 588 2.06 -25.94 -20.28
C ASN A 588 3.03 -26.58 -19.25
N HIS A 589 3.38 -25.85 -18.18
CA HIS A 589 4.38 -26.28 -17.18
C HIS A 589 4.07 -27.62 -16.49
N THR A 590 2.80 -28.02 -16.42
CA THR A 590 2.38 -29.31 -15.84
C THR A 590 2.86 -30.52 -16.67
N HIS A 591 3.27 -30.30 -17.92
CA HIS A 591 3.62 -31.37 -18.85
C HIS A 591 5.01 -31.22 -19.49
N ASN A 592 5.43 -30.01 -19.88
CA ASN A 592 6.68 -29.80 -20.63
C ASN A 592 7.95 -29.72 -19.75
N GLY A 593 7.82 -29.79 -18.42
CA GLY A 593 8.96 -29.71 -17.49
C GLY A 593 9.59 -28.31 -17.37
N PHE A 594 8.97 -27.29 -17.96
CA PHE A 594 9.33 -25.90 -17.73
C PHE A 594 8.82 -25.41 -16.37
N ARG A 595 9.36 -24.31 -15.87
CA ARG A 595 8.88 -23.70 -14.62
C ARG A 595 7.43 -23.23 -14.75
N GLY A 596 6.72 -23.20 -13.63
CA GLY A 596 5.37 -22.63 -13.58
C GLY A 596 5.33 -21.12 -13.84
N PRO A 597 4.13 -20.54 -14.03
CA PRO A 597 3.93 -19.11 -14.20
C PRO A 597 4.48 -18.29 -13.01
N GLN A 598 5.18 -17.21 -13.30
CA GLN A 598 5.83 -16.32 -12.32
C GLN A 598 5.40 -14.86 -12.47
N THR A 599 5.13 -14.39 -13.69
CA THR A 599 4.74 -12.99 -13.93
C THR A 599 3.22 -12.86 -14.08
N LEU A 600 2.72 -11.62 -14.02
CA LEU A 600 1.29 -11.34 -14.25
C LEU A 600 0.83 -11.77 -15.64
N MET A 601 1.69 -11.66 -16.66
CA MET A 601 1.38 -12.08 -18.03
C MET A 601 1.24 -13.61 -18.12
N GLU A 602 2.15 -14.33 -17.48
CA GLU A 602 2.15 -15.81 -17.46
C GLU A 602 0.92 -16.34 -16.71
N TRP A 603 0.61 -15.76 -15.53
CA TRP A 603 -0.60 -16.11 -14.79
C TRP A 603 -1.88 -15.69 -15.53
N ALA A 604 -1.87 -14.57 -16.25
CA ALA A 604 -3.01 -14.15 -17.07
C ALA A 604 -3.28 -15.16 -18.18
N LEU A 605 -2.25 -15.57 -18.94
CA LEU A 605 -2.40 -16.57 -19.99
C LEU A 605 -2.92 -17.88 -19.42
N TYR A 606 -2.23 -18.41 -18.40
CA TYR A 606 -2.56 -19.69 -17.79
C TYR A 606 -3.99 -19.75 -17.26
N THR A 607 -4.47 -18.69 -16.61
CA THR A 607 -5.83 -18.68 -16.04
C THR A 607 -6.92 -18.35 -17.07
N CYS A 608 -6.62 -17.53 -18.07
CA CYS A 608 -7.61 -17.07 -19.05
C CYS A 608 -7.86 -18.08 -20.16
N ASP A 609 -6.88 -18.91 -20.49
CA ASP A 609 -6.95 -19.96 -21.50
C ASP A 609 -8.11 -20.93 -21.22
N GLU A 610 -8.14 -21.52 -20.02
CA GLU A 610 -9.26 -22.38 -19.59
C GLU A 610 -10.61 -21.64 -19.53
N LEU A 611 -10.60 -20.36 -19.17
CA LEU A 611 -11.81 -19.56 -19.03
C LEU A 611 -12.45 -19.21 -20.38
N THR A 612 -11.68 -18.96 -21.44
CA THR A 612 -12.24 -18.69 -22.78
C THR A 612 -13.01 -19.92 -23.26
N GLY A 613 -12.45 -21.12 -23.11
CA GLY A 613 -13.13 -22.39 -23.40
C GLY A 613 -14.43 -22.57 -22.61
N PHE A 614 -14.42 -22.21 -21.32
CA PHE A 614 -15.63 -22.23 -20.49
C PHE A 614 -16.71 -21.27 -20.99
N ILE A 615 -16.34 -20.03 -21.35
CA ILE A 615 -17.28 -19.03 -21.85
C ILE A 615 -17.89 -19.46 -23.20
N VAL A 616 -17.10 -20.06 -24.09
CA VAL A 616 -17.60 -20.64 -25.33
C VAL A 616 -18.62 -21.74 -25.04
N ALA A 617 -18.34 -22.64 -24.08
CA ALA A 617 -19.30 -23.67 -23.69
C ALA A 617 -20.62 -23.07 -23.16
N VAL A 618 -20.57 -21.96 -22.42
CA VAL A 618 -21.76 -21.21 -21.96
C VAL A 618 -22.53 -20.62 -23.15
N ALA A 619 -21.84 -20.10 -24.17
CA ALA A 619 -22.47 -19.58 -25.38
C ALA A 619 -23.19 -20.70 -26.15
N LEU A 620 -22.56 -21.86 -26.34
CA LEU A 620 -23.10 -22.98 -27.12
C LEU A 620 -24.40 -23.58 -26.57
N VAL A 621 -24.70 -23.37 -25.28
CA VAL A 621 -25.97 -23.79 -24.66
C VAL A 621 -27.05 -22.70 -24.63
N LYS A 622 -26.76 -21.50 -25.14
CA LYS A 622 -27.78 -20.48 -25.38
C LYS A 622 -28.62 -20.84 -26.62
N PRO A 623 -29.91 -20.49 -26.68
CA PRO A 623 -30.78 -20.85 -27.80
C PRO A 623 -30.29 -20.38 -29.17
N ASP A 624 -29.63 -19.23 -29.22
CA ASP A 624 -29.05 -18.62 -30.43
C ASP A 624 -27.58 -18.99 -30.64
N LYS A 625 -26.96 -19.67 -29.65
CA LYS A 625 -25.54 -20.02 -29.61
C LYS A 625 -24.60 -18.82 -29.73
N LYS A 626 -25.04 -17.64 -29.29
CA LYS A 626 -24.28 -16.39 -29.43
C LYS A 626 -23.63 -15.89 -28.14
N LEU A 627 -22.39 -15.40 -28.22
CA LEU A 627 -21.67 -14.70 -27.15
C LEU A 627 -22.37 -13.40 -26.73
N SER A 628 -23.04 -12.71 -27.66
CA SER A 628 -23.85 -11.52 -27.35
C SER A 628 -24.97 -11.79 -26.36
N SER A 629 -25.39 -13.05 -26.23
CA SER A 629 -26.48 -13.51 -25.37
C SER A 629 -25.98 -14.15 -24.06
N VAL A 630 -24.66 -14.18 -23.86
CA VAL A 630 -24.03 -14.58 -22.61
C VAL A 630 -23.87 -13.35 -21.72
N ASP A 631 -24.37 -13.46 -20.50
CA ASP A 631 -24.20 -12.46 -19.45
C ASP A 631 -23.34 -13.04 -18.32
N ILE A 632 -22.68 -12.17 -17.55
CA ILE A 632 -21.77 -12.59 -16.48
C ILE A 632 -22.46 -13.48 -15.43
N LYS A 633 -23.74 -13.22 -15.11
CA LYS A 633 -24.48 -14.04 -14.14
C LYS A 633 -24.64 -15.46 -14.65
N SER A 634 -24.84 -15.66 -15.94
CA SER A 634 -24.94 -16.98 -16.55
C SER A 634 -23.63 -17.76 -16.55
N VAL A 635 -22.48 -17.07 -16.67
CA VAL A 635 -21.15 -17.67 -16.53
C VAL A 635 -20.91 -18.09 -15.09
N ILE A 636 -21.07 -17.17 -14.13
CA ILE A 636 -20.82 -17.43 -12.70
C ILE A 636 -21.77 -18.47 -12.11
N LYS A 637 -23.05 -18.46 -12.51
CA LYS A 637 -24.02 -19.45 -12.04
C LYS A 637 -23.65 -20.88 -12.46
N ARG A 638 -23.09 -21.05 -13.67
CA ARG A 638 -22.70 -22.37 -14.21
C ARG A 638 -21.31 -22.80 -13.76
N PHE A 639 -20.46 -21.87 -13.33
CA PHE A 639 -19.09 -22.16 -12.90
C PHE A 639 -18.97 -23.31 -11.88
N PRO A 640 -19.80 -23.42 -10.81
CA PRO A 640 -19.70 -24.54 -9.87
C PRO A 640 -20.22 -25.89 -10.40
N GLU A 641 -20.90 -25.93 -11.55
CA GLU A 641 -21.52 -27.15 -12.11
C GLU A 641 -20.45 -28.05 -12.77
N LYS A 642 -19.80 -28.94 -12.01
CA LYS A 642 -18.72 -29.83 -12.53
C LYS A 642 -19.10 -30.71 -13.73
N ALA A 643 -20.39 -30.99 -13.92
CA ALA A 643 -20.88 -31.78 -15.06
C ALA A 643 -20.95 -30.98 -16.37
N PHE A 644 -21.03 -29.65 -16.28
CA PHE A 644 -21.02 -28.75 -17.43
C PHE A 644 -19.57 -28.41 -17.80
N ALA A 645 -19.21 -28.39 -19.09
CA ALA A 645 -17.82 -28.16 -19.53
C ALA A 645 -16.79 -28.99 -18.72
N LYS A 646 -17.01 -30.32 -18.68
CA LYS A 646 -16.25 -31.27 -17.84
C LYS A 646 -14.72 -31.20 -18.02
N PRO A 647 -14.17 -30.95 -19.23
CA PRO A 647 -12.71 -30.86 -19.41
C PRO A 647 -12.06 -29.63 -18.77
N VAL A 648 -12.84 -28.57 -18.46
CA VAL A 648 -12.30 -27.30 -17.98
C VAL A 648 -11.78 -27.41 -16.54
N ASP A 649 -10.53 -26.99 -16.33
CA ASP A 649 -9.94 -26.87 -15.00
C ASP A 649 -10.38 -25.58 -14.30
N ARG A 650 -11.32 -25.74 -13.36
CA ARG A 650 -11.86 -24.62 -12.58
C ARG A 650 -10.92 -24.13 -11.50
N GLU A 651 -10.05 -24.98 -10.98
CA GLU A 651 -9.08 -24.58 -9.97
C GLU A 651 -8.00 -23.72 -10.63
N GLN A 652 -7.58 -24.08 -11.86
CA GLN A 652 -6.74 -23.21 -12.71
C GLN A 652 -7.37 -21.83 -12.92
N ILE A 653 -8.64 -21.74 -13.30
CA ILE A 653 -9.31 -20.44 -13.47
C ILE A 653 -9.36 -19.63 -12.15
N LYS A 654 -9.63 -20.28 -11.02
CA LYS A 654 -9.73 -19.60 -9.70
C LYS A 654 -8.42 -18.99 -9.23
N LEU A 655 -7.27 -19.45 -9.76
CA LEU A 655 -5.97 -18.83 -9.46
C LEU A 655 -5.94 -17.35 -9.85
N CYS A 656 -6.87 -16.85 -10.68
CA CYS A 656 -6.99 -15.40 -10.93
C CYS A 656 -7.19 -14.58 -9.64
N GLU A 657 -7.89 -15.12 -8.64
CA GLU A 657 -8.17 -14.39 -7.39
C GLU A 657 -6.92 -14.25 -6.54
N GLU A 658 -6.07 -15.28 -6.48
CA GLU A 658 -4.85 -15.29 -5.69
C GLU A 658 -3.67 -14.65 -6.45
N LYS A 659 -3.46 -15.07 -7.70
CA LYS A 659 -2.25 -14.75 -8.49
C LYS A 659 -2.36 -13.43 -9.24
N LEU A 660 -3.56 -13.08 -9.73
CA LEU A 660 -3.81 -11.81 -10.42
C LEU A 660 -4.48 -10.77 -9.51
N ASN A 661 -4.99 -11.20 -8.36
CA ASN A 661 -5.80 -10.39 -7.46
C ASN A 661 -6.98 -9.72 -8.21
N ILE A 662 -7.68 -10.53 -9.00
CA ILE A 662 -8.91 -10.18 -9.70
C ILE A 662 -9.99 -11.18 -9.22
N PRO A 663 -11.08 -10.72 -8.57
CA PRO A 663 -12.20 -11.59 -8.21
C PRO A 663 -12.73 -12.37 -9.42
N LEU A 664 -13.16 -13.62 -9.24
CA LEU A 664 -13.58 -14.49 -10.34
C LEU A 664 -14.68 -13.86 -11.22
N GLU A 665 -15.63 -13.15 -10.61
CA GLU A 665 -16.70 -12.44 -11.34
C GLU A 665 -16.15 -11.29 -12.20
N GLU A 666 -15.16 -10.54 -11.70
CA GLU A 666 -14.51 -9.48 -12.47
C GLU A 666 -13.67 -10.08 -13.62
N PHE A 667 -12.90 -11.13 -13.34
CA PHE A 667 -12.06 -11.83 -14.31
C PHE A 667 -12.90 -12.39 -15.47
N ALA A 668 -13.98 -13.12 -15.15
CA ALA A 668 -14.94 -13.60 -16.13
C ALA A 668 -15.64 -12.46 -16.89
N GLY A 669 -15.90 -11.32 -16.23
CA GLY A 669 -16.48 -10.14 -16.87
C GLY A 669 -15.56 -9.51 -17.92
N ILE A 670 -14.26 -9.40 -17.61
CA ILE A 670 -13.24 -8.86 -18.53
C ILE A 670 -13.10 -9.77 -19.75
N THR A 671 -12.90 -11.07 -19.53
CA THR A 671 -12.73 -12.07 -20.59
C THR A 671 -13.97 -12.15 -21.48
N LEU A 672 -15.17 -12.21 -20.90
CA LEU A 672 -16.43 -12.24 -21.66
C LEU A 672 -16.60 -11.01 -22.54
N LYS A 673 -16.35 -9.80 -22.01
CA LYS A 673 -16.49 -8.56 -22.77
C LYS A 673 -15.48 -8.48 -23.91
N ALA A 674 -14.25 -8.96 -23.68
CA ALA A 674 -13.22 -9.02 -24.73
C ALA A 674 -13.63 -9.97 -25.87
N MET A 675 -14.10 -11.17 -25.53
CA MET A 675 -14.59 -12.15 -26.52
C MET A 675 -15.83 -11.64 -27.27
N GLN A 676 -16.74 -10.94 -26.60
CA GLN A 676 -17.90 -10.30 -27.25
C GLN A 676 -17.47 -9.24 -28.28
N GLY A 677 -16.34 -8.56 -28.05
CA GLY A 677 -15.79 -7.58 -28.98
C GLY A 677 -15.33 -8.17 -30.31
N ILE A 678 -15.03 -9.47 -30.35
CA ILE A 678 -14.58 -10.21 -31.54
C ILE A 678 -15.53 -11.33 -31.95
N ALA A 679 -16.76 -11.35 -31.42
CA ALA A 679 -17.72 -12.44 -31.59
C ALA A 679 -17.95 -12.83 -33.06
N GLU A 680 -18.07 -11.82 -33.95
CA GLU A 680 -18.20 -12.02 -35.39
C GLU A 680 -16.96 -12.71 -36.01
N GLU A 681 -15.76 -12.43 -35.51
CA GLU A 681 -14.50 -13.00 -36.03
C GLU A 681 -14.28 -14.46 -35.62
N ILE A 682 -14.84 -14.86 -34.46
CA ILE A 682 -14.75 -16.23 -33.92
C ILE A 682 -16.00 -17.07 -34.19
N GLY A 683 -16.96 -16.53 -34.96
CA GLY A 683 -18.16 -17.24 -35.42
C GLY A 683 -19.12 -17.62 -34.29
N LEU A 684 -19.11 -16.86 -33.20
CA LEU A 684 -19.91 -17.08 -31.99
C LEU A 684 -20.69 -15.84 -31.59
#